data_AF-A0AA45BL76-F1
#
_entry.id   AF-A0AA45BL76-F1
#
_cell.length_a   1.000
_cell.length_b   1.000
_cell.length_c   1.000
_cell.angle_alpha   90.00
_cell.angle_beta   90.00
_cell.angle_gamma   90.00
#
_symmetry.space_group_name_H-M   'P 1'
#
loop_
_entity.id
_entity.type
_entity.pdbx_description
1 polymer ?
#
loop_
_entity_poly.entity_id
_entity_poly.type
_entity_poly.pdbx_seq_one_letter_code
_entity_poly.pdbx_strand_id
1 'polypeptide(L)'
;MTTPTSKPIPSEDVRDLKFNSGKIDEVVNSNEEKYTDRFGVERYTLEGIRNNISPLGKTYTLAQANAAITSGEIPNDAYFFVWSDNPDYIAEKYQNVNGVATPAGQYIISGGSLIASDGNGNLVALDDVDSKRVFVVDDFGGVNIAGLDGTLQENAETISVNKGPYLNLLTDADNAAYGSIDEYGHLHLPDMQSSIQDMLKSHQAKIENVIKNRKVLDVRDCGFNPSTGENSLYAIQRAINYLSGAGGGVVYLPKGKYPLSSFILPRSNVSLIGAGADKTVLLPYKAAAAIRYLGNPSSYLQNMIMSDFTIDGENQTLNPSQGFLPEIKGTFIQYWKDVVMDKLKFLNTGATSIGNDMPFNCSIMRCCVENFGRLAPNASSAGIWERPLGSSGIGLGTGALDDEPIYVAFNTVKNGANFGLFFEPQAGGAARGAVAIGNILEGGYAGLADCGIDGLQAISNQMRLNKYGILRYPGTNASGKPGRRGQFIGNIVESNTSHGVYSYMQTAKNDPLIGGNIFSNNQVRSNGEDGFNFRYENPSVQVANETIDGNHISENGRHGVHIESGALVLNMDISNNKIWNNGKVVAGNAIHSVVPMTMCSITLNKIRDTQSTKTQQFTVNISGDLTDVDISFNHCVGNAQNSLNLTGTQTRVTTNFNAGI
;
A
#
# COMPACT_ATOMS: atom_id res chain seq x y z
N MET A 1 -15.47 97.07 -55.71
CA MET A 1 -16.42 97.31 -54.60
C MET A 1 -17.13 96.00 -54.32
N THR A 2 -17.02 95.44 -53.11
CA THR A 2 -17.65 94.15 -52.76
C THR A 2 -19.14 94.38 -52.49
N THR A 3 -20.03 93.62 -53.10
CA THR A 3 -21.47 93.66 -52.79
C THR A 3 -21.79 92.55 -51.80
N PRO A 4 -22.10 92.86 -50.52
CA PRO A 4 -22.45 91.86 -49.52
C PRO A 4 -23.82 91.23 -49.81
N THR A 5 -24.07 90.06 -49.22
CA THR A 5 -25.32 89.32 -49.37
C THR A 5 -26.36 89.77 -48.35
N SER A 6 -27.60 89.31 -48.50
CA SER A 6 -28.69 89.51 -47.53
C SER A 6 -28.71 88.46 -46.41
N LYS A 7 -27.65 87.64 -46.25
CA LYS A 7 -27.58 86.64 -45.18
C LYS A 7 -27.44 87.29 -43.80
N PRO A 8 -27.98 86.68 -42.72
CA PRO A 8 -27.91 87.22 -41.35
C PRO A 8 -26.49 87.49 -40.87
N ILE A 9 -26.31 88.38 -39.89
CA ILE A 9 -25.04 88.50 -39.14
C ILE A 9 -25.12 87.50 -37.96
N PRO A 10 -24.15 86.57 -37.80
CA PRO A 10 -22.97 86.33 -38.63
C PRO A 10 -23.24 85.49 -39.90
N SER A 11 -22.37 85.62 -40.91
CA SER A 11 -22.42 84.88 -42.18
C SER A 11 -21.04 84.38 -42.57
N GLU A 12 -20.96 83.12 -42.99
CA GLU A 12 -19.77 82.45 -43.53
C GLU A 12 -19.60 82.66 -45.05
N ASP A 13 -20.44 83.47 -45.69
CA ASP A 13 -20.29 83.77 -47.12
C ASP A 13 -19.02 84.59 -47.37
N VAL A 14 -18.16 84.14 -48.29
CA VAL A 14 -16.88 84.80 -48.59
C VAL A 14 -17.03 86.29 -48.93
N ARG A 15 -18.14 86.69 -49.56
CA ARG A 15 -18.40 88.10 -49.88
C ARG A 15 -18.69 88.93 -48.63
N ASP A 16 -19.40 88.35 -47.68
CA ASP A 16 -19.73 88.98 -46.40
C ASP A 16 -18.50 89.11 -45.51
N LEU A 17 -17.64 88.08 -45.51
CA LEU A 17 -16.35 88.11 -44.81
C LEU A 17 -15.48 89.27 -45.31
N LYS A 18 -15.39 89.47 -46.64
CA LYS A 18 -14.60 90.56 -47.22
C LYS A 18 -15.18 91.96 -46.98
N PHE A 19 -16.50 92.12 -46.85
CA PHE A 19 -17.10 93.39 -46.43
C PHE A 19 -16.81 93.67 -44.95
N ASN A 20 -17.03 92.67 -44.10
CA ASN A 20 -16.84 92.79 -42.66
C ASN A 20 -15.38 93.14 -42.30
N SER A 21 -14.39 92.60 -43.02
CA SER A 21 -12.98 92.96 -42.78
C SER A 21 -12.68 94.44 -42.98
N GLY A 22 -13.35 95.12 -43.92
CA GLY A 22 -13.21 96.57 -44.11
C GLY A 22 -13.89 97.39 -43.01
N LYS A 23 -15.02 96.92 -42.47
CA LYS A 23 -15.72 97.59 -41.37
C LYS A 23 -15.04 97.42 -40.02
N ILE A 24 -14.31 96.33 -39.81
CA ILE A 24 -13.46 96.17 -38.62
C ILE A 24 -12.38 97.25 -38.57
N ASP A 25 -11.77 97.62 -39.70
CA ASP A 25 -10.79 98.71 -39.74
C ASP A 25 -11.39 100.05 -39.28
N GLU A 26 -12.61 100.36 -39.73
CA GLU A 26 -13.36 101.55 -39.30
C GLU A 26 -13.73 101.50 -37.80
N VAL A 27 -14.18 100.35 -37.28
CA VAL A 27 -14.51 100.17 -35.85
C VAL A 27 -13.31 100.42 -34.94
N VAL A 28 -12.13 100.00 -35.38
CA VAL A 28 -10.92 99.97 -34.55
C VAL A 28 -10.11 101.25 -34.66
N ASN A 29 -10.06 101.88 -35.84
CA ASN A 29 -9.15 103.00 -36.12
C ASN A 29 -9.86 104.37 -36.32
N SER A 30 -11.20 104.42 -36.27
CA SER A 30 -11.95 105.68 -36.41
C SER A 30 -12.09 106.44 -35.10
N ASN A 31 -12.10 107.78 -35.18
CA ASN A 31 -12.46 108.67 -34.06
C ASN A 31 -13.97 108.96 -33.99
N GLU A 32 -14.77 108.49 -34.95
CA GLU A 32 -16.23 108.66 -34.96
C GLU A 32 -16.88 107.74 -33.92
N GLU A 33 -17.97 108.18 -33.27
CA GLU A 33 -18.63 107.40 -32.23
C GLU A 33 -19.30 106.13 -32.78
N LYS A 34 -19.64 106.12 -34.06
CA LYS A 34 -20.42 105.06 -34.71
C LYS A 34 -19.91 104.71 -36.12
N TYR A 35 -20.24 103.50 -36.57
CA TYR A 35 -20.09 103.04 -37.95
C TYR A 35 -21.39 102.38 -38.43
N THR A 36 -21.58 102.28 -39.75
CA THR A 36 -22.76 101.62 -40.35
C THR A 36 -22.42 100.22 -40.88
N ASP A 37 -23.23 99.23 -40.53
CA ASP A 37 -23.07 97.84 -40.94
C ASP A 37 -23.67 97.52 -42.34
N ARG A 38 -23.54 96.25 -42.78
CA ARG A 38 -23.98 95.83 -44.12
C ARG A 38 -25.49 95.86 -44.35
N PHE A 39 -26.29 96.02 -43.29
CA PHE A 39 -27.74 96.15 -43.33
C PHE A 39 -28.21 97.60 -43.13
N GLY A 40 -27.27 98.56 -43.05
CA GLY A 40 -27.58 99.97 -42.84
C GLY A 40 -27.80 100.34 -41.36
N VAL A 41 -27.42 99.48 -40.41
CA VAL A 41 -27.61 99.74 -38.99
C VAL A 41 -26.37 100.41 -38.40
N GLU A 42 -26.58 101.50 -37.66
CA GLU A 42 -25.54 102.15 -36.85
C GLU A 42 -25.14 101.31 -35.64
N ARG A 43 -23.83 101.24 -35.37
CA ARG A 43 -23.25 100.56 -34.21
C ARG A 43 -22.10 101.40 -33.65
N TYR A 44 -21.79 101.27 -32.35
CA TYR A 44 -20.68 102.00 -31.73
C TYR A 44 -19.32 101.52 -32.24
N THR A 45 -18.40 102.47 -32.39
CA THR A 45 -16.95 102.21 -32.45
C THR A 45 -16.39 102.02 -31.04
N LEU A 46 -15.09 101.72 -30.96
CA LEU A 46 -14.38 101.68 -29.67
C LEU A 46 -14.47 103.01 -28.89
N GLU A 47 -14.49 104.16 -29.57
CA GLU A 47 -14.57 105.47 -28.91
C GLU A 47 -15.95 105.71 -28.26
N GLY A 48 -17.06 105.30 -28.90
CA GLY A 48 -18.40 105.45 -28.33
C GLY A 48 -18.68 104.60 -27.09
N ILE A 49 -18.03 103.43 -27.00
CA ILE A 49 -18.10 102.60 -25.79
C ILE A 49 -17.39 103.28 -24.62
N ARG A 50 -16.27 103.94 -24.87
CA ARG A 50 -15.47 104.61 -23.82
C ARG A 50 -16.25 105.70 -23.10
N ASN A 51 -17.06 106.47 -23.82
CA ASN A 51 -17.84 107.57 -23.25
C ASN A 51 -19.00 107.14 -22.35
N ASN A 52 -19.59 105.94 -22.58
CA ASN A 52 -20.82 105.51 -21.89
C ASN A 52 -20.61 104.68 -20.61
N ILE A 53 -19.41 104.18 -20.31
CA ILE A 53 -19.15 103.28 -19.15
C ILE A 53 -18.54 104.00 -17.92
N SER A 54 -18.15 105.28 -18.07
CA SER A 54 -17.26 105.96 -17.11
C SER A 54 -17.72 106.06 -15.64
N PRO A 55 -18.99 106.30 -15.27
CA PRO A 55 -19.31 106.62 -13.86
C PRO A 55 -19.39 105.43 -12.90
N LEU A 56 -19.43 104.17 -13.36
CA LEU A 56 -19.44 102.97 -12.49
C LEU A 56 -18.10 102.24 -12.38
N GLY A 57 -17.15 102.52 -13.27
CA GLY A 57 -15.85 101.83 -13.33
C GLY A 57 -14.65 102.68 -12.92
N LYS A 58 -14.86 103.92 -12.50
CA LYS A 58 -13.78 104.88 -12.22
C LYS A 58 -13.62 105.07 -10.72
N THR A 59 -12.47 104.63 -10.21
CA THR A 59 -12.03 104.89 -8.83
C THR A 59 -11.22 106.18 -8.82
N TYR A 60 -11.56 107.10 -7.94
CA TYR A 60 -10.97 108.44 -7.86
C TYR A 60 -9.86 108.49 -6.81
N THR A 61 -8.94 109.45 -6.89
CA THR A 61 -8.32 109.96 -5.66
C THR A 61 -9.27 110.96 -4.98
N LEU A 62 -9.10 111.26 -3.70
CA LEU A 62 -10.02 112.16 -3.00
C LEU A 62 -10.09 113.55 -3.68
N ALA A 63 -8.97 114.04 -4.21
CA ALA A 63 -8.91 115.28 -4.97
C ALA A 63 -9.72 115.21 -6.29
N GLN A 64 -9.61 114.09 -7.02
CA GLN A 64 -10.37 113.89 -8.26
C GLN A 64 -11.86 113.70 -7.99
N ALA A 65 -12.22 113.02 -6.90
CA ALA A 65 -13.61 112.89 -6.47
C ALA A 65 -14.24 114.25 -6.18
N ASN A 66 -13.54 115.13 -5.46
CA ASN A 66 -14.03 116.47 -5.18
C ASN A 66 -14.20 117.33 -6.45
N ALA A 67 -13.28 117.20 -7.42
CA ALA A 67 -13.42 117.85 -8.72
C ALA A 67 -14.62 117.31 -9.52
N ALA A 68 -14.84 116.00 -9.51
CA ALA A 68 -15.95 115.33 -10.19
C ALA A 68 -17.31 115.64 -9.54
N ILE A 69 -17.36 115.84 -8.21
CA ILE A 69 -18.54 116.37 -7.51
C ILE A 69 -18.82 117.80 -7.96
N THR A 70 -17.79 118.64 -8.07
CA THR A 70 -17.94 120.05 -8.49
C THR A 70 -18.38 120.19 -9.94
N SER A 71 -17.90 119.32 -10.84
CA SER A 71 -18.28 119.32 -12.26
C SER A 71 -19.65 118.69 -12.54
N GLY A 72 -20.25 118.03 -11.53
CA GLY A 72 -21.51 117.31 -11.66
C GLY A 72 -21.38 115.88 -12.21
N GLU A 73 -20.16 115.38 -12.43
CA GLU A 73 -19.90 113.98 -12.83
C GLU A 73 -20.34 112.99 -11.73
N ILE A 74 -20.25 113.38 -10.45
CA ILE A 74 -20.76 112.62 -9.30
C ILE A 74 -21.98 113.35 -8.71
N PRO A 75 -23.22 112.87 -8.96
CA PRO A 75 -24.43 113.50 -8.45
C PRO A 75 -24.53 113.50 -6.92
N ASN A 76 -25.40 114.34 -6.37
CA ASN A 76 -25.71 114.32 -4.93
C ASN A 76 -26.26 112.93 -4.53
N ASP A 77 -25.92 112.49 -3.32
CA ASP A 77 -26.25 111.19 -2.72
C ASP A 77 -25.66 109.96 -3.44
N ALA A 78 -24.92 110.15 -4.55
CA ALA A 78 -24.26 109.06 -5.25
C ALA A 78 -23.10 108.48 -4.44
N TYR A 79 -22.98 107.15 -4.47
CA TYR A 79 -21.84 106.42 -3.91
C TYR A 79 -20.76 106.23 -4.97
N PHE A 80 -19.50 106.35 -4.55
CA PHE A 80 -18.32 106.14 -5.39
C PHE A 80 -17.17 105.58 -4.55
N PHE A 81 -16.10 105.16 -5.22
CA PHE A 81 -14.92 104.63 -4.56
C PHE A 81 -13.72 105.55 -4.73
N VAL A 82 -12.96 105.69 -3.66
CA VAL A 82 -11.68 106.39 -3.62
C VAL A 82 -10.57 105.37 -3.37
N TRP A 83 -9.43 105.51 -4.04
CA TRP A 83 -8.27 104.66 -3.78
C TRP A 83 -7.80 104.84 -2.34
N SER A 84 -7.62 103.71 -1.65
CA SER A 84 -7.15 103.68 -0.27
C SER A 84 -5.62 103.81 -0.25
N ASP A 85 -5.10 104.65 0.63
CA ASP A 85 -3.66 104.70 0.94
C ASP A 85 -3.25 103.62 1.96
N ASN A 86 -4.23 102.90 2.54
CA ASN A 86 -4.01 101.79 3.47
C ASN A 86 -3.81 100.48 2.69
N PRO A 87 -2.68 99.75 2.88
CA PRO A 87 -2.34 98.53 2.13
C PRO A 87 -3.31 97.36 2.32
N ASP A 88 -4.11 97.33 3.39
CA ASP A 88 -5.07 96.23 3.64
C ASP A 88 -6.36 96.38 2.79
N TYR A 89 -6.60 97.58 2.25
CA TYR A 89 -7.78 97.91 1.48
C TYR A 89 -7.40 98.38 0.08
N ILE A 90 -8.10 97.87 -0.92
CA ILE A 90 -7.93 98.29 -2.31
C ILE A 90 -8.63 99.63 -2.55
N ALA A 91 -9.81 99.85 -1.95
CA ALA A 91 -10.55 101.10 -2.09
C ALA A 91 -11.50 101.33 -0.91
N GLU A 92 -11.76 102.60 -0.64
CA GLU A 92 -12.71 103.08 0.36
C GLU A 92 -13.98 103.61 -0.32
N LYS A 93 -15.14 103.27 0.25
CA LYS A 93 -16.42 103.78 -0.25
C LYS A 93 -16.74 105.15 0.34
N TYR A 94 -17.08 106.10 -0.53
CA TYR A 94 -17.50 107.45 -0.19
C TYR A 94 -18.90 107.74 -0.76
N GLN A 95 -19.59 108.71 -0.16
CA GLN A 95 -20.84 109.27 -0.67
C GLN A 95 -20.71 110.77 -0.85
N ASN A 96 -21.28 111.32 -1.93
CA ASN A 96 -21.44 112.75 -2.07
C ASN A 96 -22.63 113.22 -1.22
N VAL A 97 -22.37 113.86 -0.08
CA VAL A 97 -23.41 114.37 0.82
C VAL A 97 -23.44 115.90 0.72
N ASN A 98 -24.43 116.42 0.00
CA ASN A 98 -24.62 117.86 -0.24
C ASN A 98 -23.37 118.58 -0.77
N GLY A 99 -22.66 117.93 -1.70
CA GLY A 99 -21.45 118.47 -2.33
C GLY A 99 -20.14 118.10 -1.63
N VAL A 100 -20.17 117.26 -0.59
CA VAL A 100 -18.98 116.86 0.18
C VAL A 100 -18.76 115.35 0.11
N ALA A 101 -17.57 114.93 -0.32
CA ALA A 101 -17.15 113.52 -0.28
C ALA A 101 -16.99 113.05 1.18
N THR A 102 -17.88 112.17 1.65
CA THR A 102 -17.90 111.67 3.03
C THR A 102 -17.61 110.16 3.06
N PRO A 103 -16.67 109.67 3.89
CA PRO A 103 -16.41 108.23 4.01
C PRO A 103 -17.63 107.48 4.56
N ALA A 104 -17.97 106.34 3.96
CA ALA A 104 -19.10 105.51 4.38
C ALA A 104 -18.70 104.32 5.29
N GLY A 105 -17.41 104.20 5.62
CA GLY A 105 -16.87 103.17 6.53
C GLY A 105 -16.84 101.74 5.98
N GLN A 106 -17.02 101.59 4.66
CA GLN A 106 -16.97 100.30 3.96
C GLN A 106 -15.76 100.27 3.03
N TYR A 107 -15.05 99.14 3.03
CA TYR A 107 -13.78 98.96 2.33
C TYR A 107 -13.84 97.74 1.41
N ILE A 108 -13.14 97.80 0.29
CA ILE A 108 -12.84 96.62 -0.53
C ILE A 108 -11.51 96.05 -0.02
N ILE A 109 -11.58 94.90 0.64
CA ILE A 109 -10.41 94.20 1.19
C ILE A 109 -9.57 93.57 0.07
N SER A 110 -8.24 93.56 0.25
CA SER A 110 -7.31 92.87 -0.64
C SER A 110 -7.24 91.35 -0.35
N GLY A 111 -8.36 90.62 -0.56
CA GLY A 111 -8.53 89.14 -0.62
C GLY A 111 -7.84 88.25 0.45
N GLY A 112 -8.57 87.61 1.38
CA GLY A 112 -8.89 86.16 1.34
C GLY A 112 -8.67 85.47 2.71
N SER A 113 -9.60 84.61 3.14
CA SER A 113 -9.85 84.18 4.54
C SER A 113 -8.72 83.38 5.24
N LEU A 114 -8.39 83.73 6.49
CA LEU A 114 -7.44 83.03 7.38
C LEU A 114 -8.00 81.73 7.99
N ILE A 115 -7.31 80.61 7.81
CA ILE A 115 -7.14 79.57 8.86
C ILE A 115 -5.63 79.42 9.02
N ALA A 116 -5.10 79.77 10.18
CA ALA A 116 -3.67 79.61 10.48
C ALA A 116 -3.44 78.20 11.05
N SER A 117 -2.61 77.41 10.36
CA SER A 117 -2.03 76.15 10.87
C SER A 117 -1.13 76.42 12.06
N ASP A 118 -1.10 75.54 13.07
CA ASP A 118 -0.03 75.57 14.06
C ASP A 118 1.32 75.13 13.44
N GLY A 119 2.43 75.37 14.14
CA GLY A 119 3.79 75.04 13.67
C GLY A 119 4.07 73.52 13.52
N ASN A 120 3.08 72.67 13.77
CA ASN A 120 3.15 71.21 13.63
C ASN A 120 2.21 70.67 12.54
N GLY A 121 1.61 71.54 11.71
CA GLY A 121 0.77 71.12 10.58
C GLY A 121 -0.66 70.71 10.96
N ASN A 122 -1.17 71.07 12.14
CA ASN A 122 -2.55 70.75 12.51
C ASN A 122 -3.51 71.90 12.18
N LEU A 123 -4.68 71.56 11.64
CA LEU A 123 -5.74 72.53 11.29
C LEU A 123 -6.69 72.82 12.46
N VAL A 124 -7.00 71.80 13.28
CA VAL A 124 -7.88 71.92 14.47
C VAL A 124 -7.45 70.90 15.53
N ALA A 125 -7.27 71.34 16.78
CA ALA A 125 -7.04 70.46 17.94
C ALA A 125 -8.08 70.74 19.04
N LEU A 126 -8.67 69.67 19.59
CA LEU A 126 -9.60 69.74 20.73
C LEU A 126 -9.02 68.95 21.91
N ASP A 127 -8.83 69.65 23.02
CA ASP A 127 -8.31 69.10 24.28
C ASP A 127 -9.46 68.84 25.27
N ASP A 128 -9.29 67.87 26.17
CA ASP A 128 -10.20 67.65 27.30
C ASP A 128 -10.01 68.70 28.41
N VAL A 129 -10.82 68.58 29.48
CA VAL A 129 -10.78 69.48 30.64
C VAL A 129 -9.45 69.47 31.39
N ASP A 130 -8.60 68.46 31.15
CA ASP A 130 -7.26 68.31 31.73
C ASP A 130 -6.15 68.68 30.72
N SER A 131 -6.50 69.36 29.61
CA SER A 131 -5.59 69.77 28.53
C SER A 131 -4.91 68.62 27.78
N LYS A 132 -5.54 67.44 27.70
CA LYS A 132 -5.05 66.34 26.85
C LYS A 132 -5.77 66.33 25.51
N ARG A 133 -5.01 66.19 24.42
CA ARG A 133 -5.57 66.06 23.07
C ARG A 133 -6.49 64.85 22.98
N VAL A 134 -7.72 65.08 22.53
CA VAL A 134 -8.72 64.04 22.28
C VAL A 134 -8.93 63.84 20.78
N PHE A 135 -8.85 64.93 20.01
CA PHE A 135 -9.17 64.98 18.59
C PHE A 135 -8.26 65.98 17.87
N VAL A 136 -7.66 65.57 16.74
CA VAL A 136 -6.82 66.43 15.90
C VAL A 136 -7.17 66.23 14.43
N VAL A 137 -7.30 67.32 13.68
CA VAL A 137 -7.35 67.29 12.21
C VAL A 137 -6.02 67.79 11.68
N ASP A 138 -5.33 66.95 10.91
CA ASP A 138 -4.08 67.32 10.25
C ASP A 138 -4.31 68.20 9.01
N ASP A 139 -3.23 68.74 8.44
CA ASP A 139 -3.17 69.59 7.25
C ASP A 139 -3.63 68.90 5.96
N PHE A 140 -3.77 67.58 5.96
CA PHE A 140 -4.33 66.78 4.87
C PHE A 140 -5.81 66.42 5.07
N GLY A 141 -6.43 66.85 6.19
CA GLY A 141 -7.84 66.58 6.53
C GLY A 141 -8.08 65.22 7.21
N GLY A 142 -7.03 64.52 7.62
CA GLY A 142 -7.07 63.29 8.39
C GLY A 142 -7.52 63.53 9.83
N VAL A 143 -8.44 62.70 10.33
CA VAL A 143 -9.00 62.82 11.68
C VAL A 143 -8.28 61.85 12.61
N ASN A 144 -7.50 62.35 13.57
CA ASN A 144 -6.75 61.56 14.53
C ASN A 144 -7.45 61.59 15.90
N ILE A 145 -7.70 60.40 16.49
CA ILE A 145 -8.31 60.25 17.82
C ILE A 145 -7.28 59.66 18.78
N ALA A 146 -7.17 60.24 19.98
CA ALA A 146 -6.22 59.78 20.98
C ALA A 146 -6.45 58.31 21.38
N GLY A 147 -5.38 57.51 21.30
CA GLY A 147 -5.39 56.08 21.60
C GLY A 147 -5.61 55.16 20.39
N LEU A 148 -5.80 55.71 19.19
CA LEU A 148 -5.78 54.97 17.94
C LEU A 148 -4.52 55.32 17.14
N ASP A 149 -3.90 54.31 16.54
CA ASP A 149 -2.80 54.52 15.59
C ASP A 149 -3.38 54.89 14.22
N GLY A 150 -2.89 55.98 13.62
CA GLY A 150 -3.33 56.48 12.32
C GLY A 150 -4.65 57.26 12.33
N THR A 151 -5.04 57.75 11.16
CA THR A 151 -6.27 58.53 10.96
C THR A 151 -7.52 57.64 11.00
N LEU A 152 -8.68 58.23 11.27
CA LEU A 152 -9.98 57.55 11.25
C LEU A 152 -10.29 57.01 9.85
N GLN A 153 -9.83 57.69 8.81
CA GLN A 153 -9.99 57.32 7.41
C GLN A 153 -9.19 56.04 7.06
N GLU A 154 -7.92 55.94 7.49
CA GLU A 154 -7.10 54.73 7.34
C GLU A 154 -7.71 53.54 8.11
N ASN A 155 -8.24 53.80 9.30
CA ASN A 155 -8.94 52.81 10.10
C ASN A 155 -10.31 52.41 9.49
N ALA A 156 -10.98 53.29 8.74
CA ALA A 156 -12.24 52.99 8.06
C ALA A 156 -12.04 52.19 6.75
N GLU A 157 -10.94 52.43 6.02
CA GLU A 157 -10.57 51.64 4.84
C GLU A 157 -10.29 50.18 5.20
N THR A 158 -9.63 49.93 6.33
CA THR A 158 -9.39 48.57 6.86
C THR A 158 -10.65 47.85 7.32
N ILE A 159 -11.72 48.58 7.69
CA ILE A 159 -13.03 47.98 8.02
C ILE A 159 -13.83 47.64 6.75
N SER A 160 -13.50 48.28 5.62
CA SER A 160 -14.21 48.15 4.33
C SER A 160 -13.68 47.03 3.42
N VAL A 161 -12.60 46.34 3.81
CA VAL A 161 -12.12 45.11 3.14
C VAL A 161 -12.82 43.85 3.70
N ASN A 162 -13.82 43.41 2.93
CA ASN A 162 -14.38 42.06 2.81
C ASN A 162 -14.01 41.01 3.89
N LYS A 163 -14.91 40.80 4.86
CA LYS A 163 -14.82 39.77 5.93
C LYS A 163 -15.32 38.38 5.47
N GLY A 164 -14.91 37.90 4.30
CA GLY A 164 -15.08 36.50 3.89
C GLY A 164 -13.84 35.67 4.27
N PRO A 165 -13.98 34.40 4.67
CA PRO A 165 -12.81 33.55 4.96
C PRO A 165 -11.94 33.43 3.70
N TYR A 166 -10.67 33.84 3.81
CA TYR A 166 -9.72 33.80 2.71
C TYR A 166 -9.47 32.34 2.30
N LEU A 167 -10.05 31.91 1.17
CA LEU A 167 -9.58 30.75 0.43
C LEU A 167 -8.67 31.27 -0.69
N ASN A 168 -7.36 31.28 -0.47
CA ASN A 168 -6.37 31.68 -1.47
C ASN A 168 -6.29 30.60 -2.55
N LEU A 169 -7.06 30.76 -3.62
CA LEU A 169 -7.08 29.85 -4.77
C LEU A 169 -5.76 29.95 -5.54
N LEU A 170 -5.12 28.81 -5.75
CA LEU A 170 -3.96 28.66 -6.63
C LEU A 170 -4.48 28.32 -8.02
N THR A 171 -4.32 29.25 -8.95
CA THR A 171 -4.82 29.12 -10.31
C THR A 171 -3.69 29.11 -11.33
N ASP A 172 -3.90 28.45 -12.46
CA ASP A 172 -3.00 28.52 -13.60
C ASP A 172 -3.22 29.81 -14.41
N ALA A 173 -2.53 29.94 -15.54
CA ALA A 173 -2.62 31.11 -16.41
C ALA A 173 -4.03 31.29 -17.03
N ASP A 174 -4.84 30.24 -17.07
CA ASP A 174 -6.21 30.22 -17.59
C ASP A 174 -7.27 30.37 -16.46
N ASN A 175 -6.83 30.70 -15.24
CA ASN A 175 -7.63 30.79 -14.02
C ASN A 175 -8.27 29.46 -13.56
N ALA A 176 -7.79 28.31 -14.02
CA ALA A 176 -8.24 27.03 -13.50
C ALA A 176 -7.60 26.76 -12.13
N ALA A 177 -8.42 26.52 -11.11
CA ALA A 177 -7.95 26.26 -9.75
C ALA A 177 -7.35 24.86 -9.64
N TYR A 178 -6.09 24.77 -9.21
CA TYR A 178 -5.38 23.51 -8.94
C TYR A 178 -5.02 23.33 -7.47
N GLY A 179 -5.43 24.25 -6.60
CA GLY A 179 -5.29 24.14 -5.15
C GLY A 179 -5.87 25.36 -4.44
N SER A 180 -5.95 25.32 -3.12
CA SER A 180 -6.37 26.45 -2.32
C SER A 180 -5.70 26.46 -0.95
N ILE A 181 -5.46 27.64 -0.40
CA ILE A 181 -4.94 27.81 0.95
C ILE A 181 -6.07 28.35 1.84
N ASP A 182 -6.32 27.69 2.98
CA ASP A 182 -7.36 28.13 3.93
C ASP A 182 -6.88 29.24 4.88
N GLU A 183 -7.80 29.70 5.74
CA GLU A 183 -7.57 30.75 6.74
C GLU A 183 -6.51 30.41 7.80
N TYR A 184 -6.13 29.13 7.91
CA TYR A 184 -5.07 28.65 8.79
C TYR A 184 -3.74 28.44 8.03
N GLY A 185 -3.68 28.79 6.75
CA GLY A 185 -2.51 28.62 5.90
C GLY A 185 -2.30 27.17 5.45
N HIS A 186 -3.29 26.29 5.58
CA HIS A 186 -3.18 24.92 5.11
C HIS A 186 -3.50 24.81 3.61
N LEU A 187 -2.73 23.99 2.89
CA LEU A 187 -2.87 23.77 1.45
C LEU A 187 -3.83 22.60 1.19
N HIS A 188 -4.82 22.84 0.34
CA HIS A 188 -5.76 21.86 -0.17
C HIS A 188 -5.51 21.66 -1.66
N LEU A 189 -5.43 20.41 -2.10
CA LEU A 189 -5.33 20.06 -3.52
C LEU A 189 -6.63 19.38 -3.97
N PRO A 190 -6.97 19.45 -5.27
CA PRO A 190 -8.10 18.72 -5.84
C PRO A 190 -8.06 17.23 -5.47
N ASP A 191 -9.25 16.67 -5.22
CA ASP A 191 -9.47 15.26 -4.87
C ASP A 191 -8.84 14.77 -3.54
N MET A 192 -8.26 15.66 -2.73
CA MET A 192 -7.84 15.36 -1.36
C MET A 192 -8.99 15.59 -0.37
N GLN A 193 -9.16 14.68 0.59
CA GLN A 193 -10.26 14.74 1.58
C GLN A 193 -10.06 15.79 2.69
N SER A 194 -8.85 16.33 2.83
CA SER A 194 -8.47 17.33 3.83
C SER A 194 -7.18 18.05 3.39
N SER A 195 -6.78 19.07 4.16
CA SER A 195 -5.54 19.80 3.91
C SER A 195 -4.32 18.89 4.02
N ILE A 196 -3.26 19.17 3.27
CA ILE A 196 -1.99 18.43 3.33
C ILE A 196 -1.44 18.43 4.75
N GLN A 197 -1.50 19.59 5.43
CA GLN A 197 -0.98 19.78 6.79
C GLN A 197 -1.75 18.92 7.80
N ASP A 198 -3.08 18.82 7.71
CA ASP A 198 -3.88 17.99 8.62
C ASP A 198 -3.73 16.51 8.31
N MET A 199 -3.59 16.14 7.04
CA MET A 199 -3.25 14.78 6.63
C MET A 199 -1.88 14.37 7.18
N LEU A 200 -0.88 15.25 7.10
CA LEU A 200 0.46 15.04 7.68
C LEU A 200 0.41 14.97 9.21
N LYS A 201 -0.32 15.86 9.89
CA LYS A 201 -0.54 15.80 11.34
C LYS A 201 -1.24 14.51 11.76
N SER A 202 -2.25 14.06 11.00
CA SER A 202 -2.93 12.78 11.24
C SER A 202 -2.00 11.58 11.06
N HIS A 203 -1.16 11.60 10.02
CA HIS A 203 -0.11 10.59 9.83
C HIS A 203 0.91 10.62 10.97
N GLN A 204 1.39 11.79 11.37
CA GLN A 204 2.28 11.95 12.51
C GLN A 204 1.62 11.46 13.80
N ALA A 205 0.36 11.80 14.07
CA ALA A 205 -0.38 11.31 15.23
C ALA A 205 -0.57 9.79 15.21
N LYS A 206 -0.79 9.17 14.05
CA LYS A 206 -0.81 7.71 13.88
C LYS A 206 0.55 7.09 14.15
N ILE A 207 1.63 7.67 13.62
CA ILE A 207 3.02 7.24 13.86
C ILE A 207 3.34 7.37 15.36
N GLU A 208 3.05 8.52 15.95
CA GLU A 208 3.21 8.78 17.37
C GLU A 208 2.34 7.87 18.22
N ASN A 209 1.15 7.48 17.78
CA ASN A 209 0.32 6.50 18.49
C ASN A 209 0.96 5.10 18.46
N VAL A 210 1.49 4.67 17.31
CA VAL A 210 2.23 3.41 17.17
C VAL A 210 3.48 3.42 18.06
N ILE A 211 4.19 4.55 18.11
CA ILE A 211 5.38 4.75 18.96
C ILE A 211 5.00 4.83 20.45
N LYS A 212 4.00 5.64 20.82
CA LYS A 212 3.52 5.84 22.21
C LYS A 212 2.98 4.54 22.81
N ASN A 213 2.31 3.72 22.01
CA ASN A 213 1.83 2.40 22.42
C ASN A 213 2.90 1.30 22.34
N ARG A 214 4.15 1.64 21.94
CA ARG A 214 5.29 0.72 21.80
C ARG A 214 4.93 -0.62 21.18
N LYS A 215 4.05 -0.63 20.17
CA LYS A 215 3.59 -1.87 19.51
C LYS A 215 4.67 -2.52 18.66
N VAL A 216 5.79 -1.84 18.46
CA VAL A 216 7.03 -2.40 17.92
C VAL A 216 8.14 -2.04 18.91
N LEU A 217 8.85 -3.05 19.40
CA LEU A 217 9.96 -2.87 20.33
C LEU A 217 11.22 -3.44 19.69
N ASP A 218 12.21 -2.57 19.45
CA ASP A 218 13.52 -2.99 19.00
C ASP A 218 14.25 -3.66 20.17
N VAL A 219 14.79 -4.86 19.94
CA VAL A 219 15.48 -5.60 20.99
C VAL A 219 16.70 -4.86 21.55
N ARG A 220 17.27 -3.90 20.82
CA ARG A 220 18.35 -3.02 21.31
C ARG A 220 17.88 -2.12 22.45
N ASP A 221 16.63 -1.66 22.41
CA ASP A 221 16.03 -0.88 23.50
C ASP A 221 15.83 -1.72 24.76
N CYS A 222 15.88 -3.05 24.61
CA CYS A 222 15.89 -4.02 25.70
C CYS A 222 17.30 -4.40 26.15
N GLY A 223 18.32 -3.59 25.81
CA GLY A 223 19.70 -3.75 26.25
C GLY A 223 20.49 -4.82 25.51
N PHE A 224 20.18 -5.09 24.23
CA PHE A 224 20.98 -5.95 23.37
C PHE A 224 21.93 -5.14 22.48
N ASN A 225 23.19 -5.56 22.41
CA ASN A 225 24.16 -5.05 21.45
C ASN A 225 24.57 -6.15 20.45
N PRO A 226 24.14 -6.07 19.17
CA PRO A 226 24.46 -7.08 18.16
C PRO A 226 25.95 -7.17 17.82
N SER A 227 26.78 -6.20 18.22
CA SER A 227 28.20 -6.15 17.91
C SER A 227 29.09 -6.88 18.92
N THR A 228 28.58 -7.22 20.11
CA THR A 228 29.40 -7.79 21.19
C THR A 228 29.44 -9.32 21.19
N GLY A 229 28.56 -9.98 20.43
CA GLY A 229 28.39 -11.43 20.48
C GLY A 229 27.80 -11.93 21.80
N GLU A 230 27.22 -11.03 22.59
CA GLU A 230 26.62 -11.38 23.88
C GLU A 230 25.37 -12.26 23.71
N ASN A 231 24.98 -12.89 24.81
CA ASN A 231 23.78 -13.69 24.84
C ASN A 231 22.53 -12.82 24.60
N SER A 232 21.79 -13.11 23.54
CA SER A 232 20.62 -12.33 23.14
C SER A 232 19.31 -12.75 23.82
N LEU A 233 19.26 -13.93 24.43
CA LEU A 233 18.02 -14.53 24.93
C LEU A 233 17.30 -13.62 25.93
N TYR A 234 18.03 -13.07 26.90
CA TYR A 234 17.43 -12.25 27.96
C TYR A 234 16.83 -10.96 27.40
N ALA A 235 17.48 -10.31 26.44
CA ALA A 235 16.96 -9.09 25.83
C ALA A 235 15.71 -9.37 24.99
N ILE A 236 15.71 -10.46 24.20
CA ILE A 236 14.54 -10.91 23.44
C ILE A 236 13.39 -11.24 24.39
N GLN A 237 13.64 -12.00 25.46
CA GLN A 237 12.60 -12.39 26.41
C GLN A 237 12.03 -11.20 27.18
N ARG A 238 12.86 -10.20 27.53
CA ARG A 238 12.39 -8.93 28.10
C ARG A 238 11.42 -8.22 27.16
N ALA A 239 11.77 -8.11 25.88
CA ALA A 239 10.91 -7.49 24.87
C ALA A 239 9.55 -8.21 24.75
N ILE A 240 9.58 -9.55 24.66
CA ILE A 240 8.37 -10.38 24.59
C ILE A 240 7.48 -10.18 25.82
N ASN A 241 8.06 -10.25 27.02
CA ASN A 241 7.30 -10.12 28.27
C ASN A 241 6.68 -8.73 28.41
N TYR A 242 7.41 -7.68 28.02
CA TYR A 242 6.90 -6.31 28.03
C TYR A 242 5.69 -6.15 27.11
N LEU A 243 5.82 -6.58 25.85
CA LEU A 243 4.73 -6.48 24.88
C LEU A 243 3.53 -7.35 25.27
N SER A 244 3.78 -8.56 25.79
CA SER A 244 2.72 -9.44 26.28
C SER A 244 1.93 -8.78 27.42
N GLY A 245 2.61 -8.10 28.35
CA GLY A 245 1.95 -7.34 29.43
C GLY A 245 1.21 -6.09 28.92
N ALA A 246 1.65 -5.51 27.80
CA ALA A 246 1.00 -4.38 27.13
C ALA A 246 -0.15 -4.80 26.18
N GLY A 247 -0.52 -6.09 26.13
CA GLY A 247 -1.61 -6.61 25.31
C GLY A 247 -1.21 -7.09 23.90
N GLY A 248 0.08 -7.07 23.56
CA GLY A 248 0.63 -7.57 22.30
C GLY A 248 1.48 -6.56 21.54
N GLY A 249 2.07 -7.00 20.43
CA GLY A 249 2.91 -6.16 19.57
C GLY A 249 3.94 -6.96 18.78
N VAL A 250 5.02 -6.32 18.38
CA VAL A 250 6.09 -6.88 17.56
C VAL A 250 7.43 -6.67 18.26
N VAL A 251 8.18 -7.76 18.46
CA VAL A 251 9.62 -7.66 18.74
C VAL A 251 10.34 -7.58 17.42
N TYR A 252 11.06 -6.50 17.20
CA TYR A 252 11.92 -6.31 16.04
C TYR A 252 13.36 -6.73 16.36
N LEU A 253 13.89 -7.63 15.53
CA LEU A 253 15.25 -8.16 15.62
C LEU A 253 16.08 -7.59 14.46
N PRO A 254 16.81 -6.46 14.66
CA PRO A 254 17.64 -5.86 13.62
C PRO A 254 18.72 -6.83 13.11
N LYS A 255 19.39 -6.46 12.00
CA LYS A 255 20.49 -7.26 11.44
C LYS A 255 21.52 -7.61 12.53
N GLY A 256 21.84 -8.89 12.66
CA GLY A 256 22.78 -9.37 13.68
C GLY A 256 22.74 -10.88 13.85
N LYS A 257 23.73 -11.39 14.60
CA LYS A 257 23.74 -12.75 15.11
C LYS A 257 23.27 -12.74 16.56
N TYR A 258 22.41 -13.69 16.90
CA TYR A 258 21.69 -13.74 18.18
C TYR A 258 21.98 -15.08 18.86
N PRO A 259 23.09 -15.20 19.60
CA PRO A 259 23.37 -16.36 20.44
C PRO A 259 22.28 -16.57 21.48
N LEU A 260 21.77 -17.81 21.60
CA LEU A 260 20.77 -18.19 22.58
C LEU A 260 21.36 -19.18 23.58
N SER A 261 21.29 -18.87 24.88
CA SER A 261 21.78 -19.79 25.94
C SER A 261 20.81 -20.94 26.21
N SER A 262 19.59 -20.82 25.70
CA SER A 262 18.47 -21.74 25.82
C SER A 262 17.49 -21.42 24.67
N PHE A 263 16.18 -21.50 24.89
CA PHE A 263 15.14 -21.19 23.92
C PHE A 263 14.41 -19.88 24.25
N ILE A 264 13.92 -19.21 23.21
CA ILE A 264 12.96 -18.12 23.32
C ILE A 264 11.58 -18.71 23.64
N LEU A 265 10.90 -18.18 24.67
CA LEU A 265 9.53 -18.53 25.01
C LEU A 265 8.56 -17.50 24.39
N PRO A 266 7.87 -17.84 23.28
CA PRO A 266 6.93 -16.92 22.64
C PRO A 266 5.68 -16.71 23.51
N ARG A 267 4.94 -15.63 23.23
CA ARG A 267 3.69 -15.29 23.90
C ARG A 267 2.64 -14.92 22.86
N SER A 268 1.38 -15.25 23.16
CA SER A 268 0.25 -14.90 22.30
C SER A 268 0.17 -13.39 22.08
N ASN A 269 -0.26 -12.99 20.87
CA ASN A 269 -0.34 -11.59 20.42
C ASN A 269 1.03 -10.87 20.29
N VAL A 270 2.16 -11.57 20.42
CA VAL A 270 3.50 -10.99 20.26
C VAL A 270 4.22 -11.63 19.08
N SER A 271 4.38 -10.87 18.00
CA SER A 271 5.07 -11.30 16.79
C SER A 271 6.59 -11.11 16.90
N LEU A 272 7.36 -11.93 16.19
CA LEU A 272 8.82 -11.83 16.08
C LEU A 272 9.18 -11.54 14.62
N ILE A 273 9.79 -10.37 14.36
CA ILE A 273 10.11 -9.93 12.99
C ILE A 273 11.59 -9.56 12.92
N GLY A 274 12.32 -10.17 11.99
CA GLY A 274 13.71 -9.84 11.72
C GLY A 274 13.90 -8.78 10.63
N ALA A 275 15.15 -8.40 10.37
CA ALA A 275 15.51 -7.45 9.31
C ALA A 275 15.58 -8.10 7.91
N GLY A 276 15.40 -9.43 7.83
CA GLY A 276 15.53 -10.26 6.63
C GLY A 276 16.17 -11.60 6.96
N ALA A 277 15.77 -12.67 6.26
CA ALA A 277 16.26 -14.03 6.49
C ALA A 277 17.80 -14.09 6.48
N ASP A 278 18.47 -13.47 5.52
CA ASP A 278 19.95 -13.48 5.45
C ASP A 278 20.63 -12.40 6.32
N LYS A 279 19.88 -11.71 7.20
CA LYS A 279 20.39 -10.58 8.01
C LYS A 279 20.26 -10.82 9.51
N THR A 280 19.16 -11.42 9.95
CA THR A 280 18.90 -11.71 11.37
C THR A 280 19.04 -13.21 11.57
N VAL A 281 20.00 -13.64 12.40
CA VAL A 281 20.31 -15.08 12.59
C VAL A 281 20.23 -15.45 14.07
N LEU A 282 19.24 -16.27 14.43
CA LEU A 282 19.11 -16.90 15.75
C LEU A 282 20.01 -18.13 15.81
N LEU A 283 20.80 -18.24 16.87
CA LEU A 283 21.80 -19.29 17.07
C LEU A 283 21.49 -20.10 18.34
N PRO A 284 20.59 -21.10 18.27
CA PRO A 284 20.40 -22.06 19.35
C PRO A 284 21.70 -22.83 19.68
N TYR A 285 21.88 -23.17 20.95
CA TYR A 285 23.08 -23.82 21.45
C TYR A 285 22.78 -25.17 22.13
N LYS A 286 23.70 -26.13 22.04
CA LYS A 286 23.56 -27.49 22.61
C LYS A 286 22.28 -28.19 22.13
N ALA A 287 21.60 -28.93 22.99
CA ALA A 287 20.40 -29.68 22.65
C ALA A 287 19.10 -28.83 22.75
N ALA A 288 19.20 -27.49 22.75
CA ALA A 288 18.03 -26.61 22.87
C ALA A 288 17.42 -26.28 21.51
N ALA A 289 16.08 -26.16 21.46
CA ALA A 289 15.41 -25.50 20.35
C ALA A 289 15.66 -23.98 20.38
N ALA A 290 15.52 -23.28 19.26
CA ALA A 290 15.63 -21.82 19.26
C ALA A 290 14.39 -21.15 19.84
N ILE A 291 13.20 -21.64 19.47
CA ILE A 291 11.91 -21.15 19.98
C ILE A 291 11.13 -22.36 20.49
N ARG A 292 10.63 -22.30 21.73
CA ARG A 292 9.89 -23.41 22.34
C ARG A 292 8.67 -22.93 23.10
N TYR A 293 7.54 -23.58 22.86
CA TYR A 293 6.30 -23.42 23.62
C TYR A 293 5.59 -24.76 23.71
N LEU A 294 5.28 -25.20 24.93
CA LEU A 294 4.57 -26.46 25.17
C LEU A 294 3.18 -26.16 25.72
N GLY A 295 2.21 -26.03 24.82
CA GLY A 295 0.81 -25.81 25.15
C GLY A 295 0.06 -27.10 25.47
N ASN A 296 -1.26 -26.96 25.56
CA ASN A 296 -2.21 -28.06 25.76
C ASN A 296 -3.58 -27.68 25.15
N PRO A 297 -4.58 -28.57 25.11
CA PRO A 297 -5.88 -28.27 24.50
C PRO A 297 -6.63 -27.06 25.11
N SER A 298 -6.26 -26.62 26.32
CA SER A 298 -6.83 -25.42 26.97
C SER A 298 -5.92 -24.19 26.88
N SER A 299 -4.72 -24.30 26.28
CA SER A 299 -3.69 -23.25 26.29
C SER A 299 -2.91 -23.20 24.98
N TYR A 300 -3.49 -22.54 23.99
CA TYR A 300 -2.86 -22.36 22.69
C TYR A 300 -1.95 -21.11 22.66
N LEU A 301 -0.80 -21.22 21.97
CA LEU A 301 -0.08 -20.05 21.48
C LEU A 301 -0.85 -19.47 20.30
N GLN A 302 -1.20 -18.18 20.34
CA GLN A 302 -2.11 -17.63 19.33
C GLN A 302 -1.78 -16.22 18.84
N ASN A 303 -2.29 -15.90 17.64
CA ASN A 303 -2.27 -14.55 17.06
C ASN A 303 -0.85 -13.98 16.92
N MET A 304 0.04 -14.67 16.21
CA MET A 304 1.42 -14.19 16.05
C MET A 304 1.97 -14.44 14.65
N ILE A 305 2.91 -13.58 14.27
CA ILE A 305 3.69 -13.72 13.04
C ILE A 305 5.15 -13.94 13.42
N MET A 306 5.80 -14.92 12.78
CA MET A 306 7.24 -15.09 12.76
C MET A 306 7.72 -14.87 11.33
N SER A 307 8.51 -13.81 11.10
CA SER A 307 8.96 -13.49 9.74
C SER A 307 10.36 -12.88 9.67
N ASP A 308 11.01 -13.07 8.52
CA ASP A 308 12.22 -12.35 8.10
C ASP A 308 13.46 -12.59 8.98
N PHE A 309 13.70 -13.83 9.42
CA PHE A 309 14.95 -14.23 10.10
C PHE A 309 15.35 -15.68 9.79
N THR A 310 16.62 -15.99 10.05
CA THR A 310 17.19 -17.34 10.01
C THR A 310 17.26 -17.94 11.43
N ILE A 311 16.99 -19.23 11.56
CA ILE A 311 17.42 -20.06 12.68
C ILE A 311 18.51 -20.99 12.18
N ASP A 312 19.74 -20.81 12.67
CA ASP A 312 20.87 -21.66 12.29
C ASP A 312 21.28 -22.56 13.47
N GLY A 313 21.00 -23.85 13.30
CA GLY A 313 21.31 -24.90 14.25
C GLY A 313 22.78 -25.30 14.30
N GLU A 314 23.70 -24.58 13.64
CA GLU A 314 25.12 -24.94 13.56
C GLU A 314 25.73 -25.31 14.93
N ASN A 315 25.34 -24.59 15.98
CA ASN A 315 25.83 -24.73 17.35
C ASN A 315 25.03 -25.72 18.22
N GLN A 316 24.02 -26.37 17.64
CA GLN A 316 23.32 -27.46 18.30
C GLN A 316 24.19 -28.72 18.32
N THR A 317 24.17 -29.44 19.42
CA THR A 317 24.96 -30.67 19.62
C THR A 317 24.10 -31.75 20.26
N LEU A 318 24.56 -33.00 20.19
CA LEU A 318 23.96 -34.09 20.94
C LEU A 318 23.95 -33.76 22.44
N ASN A 319 22.95 -34.26 23.15
CA ASN A 319 22.92 -34.20 24.59
C ASN A 319 24.06 -35.08 25.16
N PRO A 320 24.91 -34.57 26.06
CA PRO A 320 26.05 -35.33 26.57
C PRO A 320 25.69 -36.63 27.29
N SER A 321 24.49 -36.73 27.87
CA SER A 321 24.06 -37.89 28.66
C SER A 321 23.02 -38.76 27.93
N GLN A 322 22.15 -38.15 27.13
CA GLN A 322 21.04 -38.84 26.44
C GLN A 322 21.31 -39.07 24.95
N GLY A 323 22.37 -38.49 24.38
CA GLY A 323 22.66 -38.59 22.96
C GLY A 323 21.70 -37.78 22.11
N PHE A 324 21.12 -38.39 21.07
CA PHE A 324 20.18 -37.74 20.17
C PHE A 324 18.84 -37.49 20.88
N LEU A 325 18.31 -36.27 20.70
CA LEU A 325 17.04 -35.83 21.26
C LEU A 325 16.15 -35.27 20.13
N PRO A 326 14.91 -35.73 19.95
CA PRO A 326 13.98 -35.20 18.95
C PRO A 326 13.65 -33.71 19.14
N GLU A 327 13.85 -33.17 20.35
CA GLU A 327 13.58 -31.79 20.73
C GLU A 327 14.65 -30.79 20.25
N ILE A 328 15.75 -31.25 19.65
CA ILE A 328 16.80 -30.39 19.07
C ILE A 328 16.27 -29.76 17.77
N LYS A 329 15.32 -28.83 17.92
CA LYS A 329 14.52 -28.29 16.81
C LYS A 329 14.88 -26.84 16.48
N GLY A 330 14.43 -26.33 15.34
CA GLY A 330 14.45 -24.88 15.11
C GLY A 330 13.32 -24.23 15.92
N THR A 331 12.09 -24.64 15.62
CA THR A 331 10.90 -24.35 16.42
C THR A 331 10.33 -25.65 17.01
N PHE A 332 9.97 -25.60 18.30
CA PHE A 332 9.27 -26.67 19.00
C PHE A 332 8.04 -26.10 19.72
N ILE A 333 6.93 -26.01 18.99
CA ILE A 333 5.69 -25.39 19.45
C ILE A 333 4.58 -26.43 19.44
N GLN A 334 3.88 -26.60 20.56
CA GLN A 334 2.70 -27.46 20.65
C GLN A 334 1.46 -26.64 20.96
N TYR A 335 0.33 -26.99 20.35
CA TYR A 335 -0.96 -26.31 20.47
C TYR A 335 -0.86 -24.83 20.10
N TRP A 336 -0.98 -24.55 18.80
CA TRP A 336 -0.79 -23.20 18.25
C TRP A 336 -1.87 -22.90 17.22
N LYS A 337 -2.40 -21.67 17.26
CA LYS A 337 -3.51 -21.25 16.39
C LYS A 337 -3.36 -19.84 15.87
N ASP A 338 -3.89 -19.56 14.69
CA ASP A 338 -3.85 -18.22 14.10
C ASP A 338 -2.39 -17.67 14.04
N VAL A 339 -1.46 -18.56 13.69
CA VAL A 339 -0.03 -18.25 13.61
C VAL A 339 0.46 -18.37 12.17
N VAL A 340 1.26 -17.38 11.76
CA VAL A 340 1.91 -17.36 10.45
C VAL A 340 3.42 -17.41 10.61
N MET A 341 4.04 -18.40 9.99
CA MET A 341 5.49 -18.47 9.78
C MET A 341 5.78 -18.15 8.31
N ASP A 342 6.46 -17.05 8.05
CA ASP A 342 6.67 -16.55 6.69
C ASP A 342 8.13 -16.15 6.44
N LYS A 343 8.67 -16.48 5.26
CA LYS A 343 10.05 -16.06 4.87
C LYS A 343 11.11 -16.37 5.93
N LEU A 344 10.94 -17.47 6.65
CA LEU A 344 11.93 -17.95 7.60
C LEU A 344 12.93 -18.85 6.90
N LYS A 345 14.18 -18.82 7.36
CA LYS A 345 15.21 -19.75 6.90
C LYS A 345 15.67 -20.61 8.06
N PHE A 346 15.79 -21.91 7.85
CA PHE A 346 16.29 -22.86 8.84
C PHE A 346 17.49 -23.58 8.26
N LEU A 347 18.62 -23.51 8.95
CA LEU A 347 19.88 -24.12 8.53
C LEU A 347 20.37 -25.08 9.60
N ASN A 348 20.98 -26.19 9.20
CA ASN A 348 21.80 -27.05 10.05
C ASN A 348 21.11 -27.54 11.33
N THR A 349 19.78 -27.67 11.33
CA THR A 349 19.04 -28.04 12.54
C THR A 349 19.40 -29.46 12.97
N GLY A 350 19.63 -29.67 14.27
CA GLY A 350 20.03 -30.96 14.79
C GLY A 350 19.02 -32.09 14.55
N ALA A 351 17.74 -31.84 14.84
CA ALA A 351 16.61 -32.70 14.53
C ALA A 351 15.64 -31.96 13.57
N THR A 352 14.39 -31.70 13.97
CA THR A 352 13.39 -31.10 13.07
C THR A 352 13.52 -29.58 12.98
N SER A 353 13.57 -28.98 11.78
CA SER A 353 13.64 -27.52 11.64
C SER A 353 12.37 -26.82 12.13
N ILE A 354 11.21 -27.20 11.59
CA ILE A 354 9.90 -26.77 12.09
C ILE A 354 9.21 -28.00 12.66
N GLY A 355 9.36 -28.24 13.97
CA GLY A 355 8.79 -29.39 14.65
C GLY A 355 7.65 -28.98 15.56
N ASN A 356 6.56 -28.51 14.95
CA ASN A 356 5.42 -27.92 15.65
C ASN A 356 4.19 -28.81 15.55
N ASP A 357 3.48 -28.98 16.64
CA ASP A 357 2.43 -29.97 16.77
C ASP A 357 1.10 -29.32 17.14
N MET A 358 -0.01 -29.89 16.67
CA MET A 358 -1.39 -29.46 16.89
C MET A 358 -1.67 -28.03 16.37
N PRO A 359 -1.49 -27.77 15.07
CA PRO A 359 -1.87 -26.50 14.45
C PRO A 359 -3.38 -26.35 14.37
N PHE A 360 -3.89 -25.12 14.50
CA PHE A 360 -5.28 -24.79 14.17
C PHE A 360 -5.35 -23.42 13.47
N ASN A 361 -5.74 -23.41 12.19
CA ASN A 361 -5.75 -22.20 11.38
C ASN A 361 -4.37 -21.52 11.30
N CYS A 362 -3.35 -22.30 10.95
CA CYS A 362 -1.96 -21.84 10.89
C CYS A 362 -1.40 -21.88 9.46
N SER A 363 -0.35 -21.11 9.20
CA SER A 363 0.32 -21.08 7.89
C SER A 363 1.84 -21.12 8.01
N ILE A 364 2.49 -21.92 7.17
CA ILE A 364 3.95 -21.99 6.99
C ILE A 364 4.23 -21.73 5.51
N MET A 365 4.75 -20.55 5.20
CA MET A 365 4.80 -20.05 3.83
C MET A 365 6.17 -19.48 3.47
N ARG A 366 6.61 -19.72 2.23
CA ARG A 366 7.84 -19.11 1.67
C ARG A 366 9.08 -19.32 2.55
N CYS A 367 9.09 -20.39 3.34
CA CYS A 367 10.22 -20.73 4.19
C CYS A 367 11.25 -21.56 3.41
N CYS A 368 12.52 -21.43 3.80
CA CYS A 368 13.60 -22.23 3.29
C CYS A 368 14.18 -23.09 4.42
N VAL A 369 14.32 -24.39 4.20
CA VAL A 369 14.90 -25.32 5.17
C VAL A 369 16.01 -26.10 4.48
N GLU A 370 17.20 -26.14 5.08
CA GLU A 370 18.34 -26.85 4.53
C GLU A 370 19.16 -27.55 5.61
N ASN A 371 19.62 -28.77 5.32
CA ASN A 371 20.45 -29.59 6.20
C ASN A 371 19.76 -29.88 7.55
N PHE A 372 18.51 -30.35 7.48
CA PHE A 372 17.71 -30.71 8.65
C PHE A 372 18.01 -32.15 9.11
N GLY A 373 17.83 -32.43 10.40
CA GLY A 373 18.15 -33.74 10.97
C GLY A 373 19.65 -34.04 11.01
N ARG A 374 20.50 -33.01 11.08
CA ARG A 374 21.96 -33.12 11.00
C ARG A 374 22.57 -34.06 12.05
N LEU A 375 21.95 -34.16 13.21
CA LEU A 375 22.41 -34.98 14.34
C LEU A 375 21.66 -36.32 14.44
N ALA A 376 20.77 -36.61 13.49
CA ALA A 376 19.95 -37.81 13.52
C ALA A 376 20.81 -39.08 13.36
N PRO A 377 20.61 -40.11 14.19
CA PRO A 377 21.37 -41.35 14.07
C PRO A 377 20.97 -42.11 12.80
N ASN A 378 21.95 -42.75 12.15
CA ASN A 378 21.75 -43.67 11.03
C ASN A 378 20.92 -43.10 9.86
N ALA A 379 20.92 -41.79 9.65
CA ALA A 379 20.01 -41.14 8.69
C ALA A 379 20.06 -41.74 7.27
N SER A 380 21.25 -42.15 6.80
CA SER A 380 21.48 -42.71 5.46
C SER A 380 21.26 -44.23 5.36
N SER A 381 21.34 -44.97 6.46
CA SER A 381 21.22 -46.44 6.48
C SER A 381 19.90 -46.95 7.06
N ALA A 382 19.19 -46.12 7.82
CA ALA A 382 17.96 -46.50 8.50
C ALA A 382 16.86 -46.89 7.50
N GLY A 383 16.32 -48.11 7.70
CA GLY A 383 15.13 -48.58 7.00
C GLY A 383 13.88 -47.76 7.33
N ILE A 384 12.75 -48.08 6.68
CA ILE A 384 11.47 -47.35 6.89
C ILE A 384 10.98 -47.40 8.36
N TRP A 385 11.45 -48.38 9.12
CA TRP A 385 11.12 -48.60 10.53
C TRP A 385 12.13 -48.05 11.52
N GLU A 386 13.33 -47.75 11.07
CA GLU A 386 14.43 -47.30 11.92
C GLU A 386 14.60 -45.78 11.80
N ARG A 387 13.61 -45.11 11.23
CA ARG A 387 13.66 -43.68 11.00
C ARG A 387 13.74 -42.96 12.35
N PRO A 388 14.74 -42.09 12.55
CA PRO A 388 14.94 -41.41 13.83
C PRO A 388 13.72 -40.52 14.12
N LEU A 389 13.24 -40.51 15.36
CA LEU A 389 12.14 -39.63 15.77
C LEU A 389 12.51 -38.16 15.52
N GLY A 390 11.55 -37.37 15.04
CA GLY A 390 11.81 -35.99 14.60
C GLY A 390 12.55 -35.92 13.27
N SER A 391 13.58 -35.08 13.17
CA SER A 391 14.54 -35.01 12.04
C SER A 391 13.94 -34.72 10.65
N SER A 392 12.80 -34.04 10.60
CA SER A 392 12.16 -33.61 9.34
C SER A 392 12.41 -32.12 9.07
N GLY A 393 12.25 -31.66 7.85
CA GLY A 393 12.34 -30.22 7.56
C GLY A 393 11.15 -29.51 8.20
N ILE A 394 9.95 -29.87 7.75
CA ILE A 394 8.69 -29.43 8.36
C ILE A 394 7.98 -30.69 8.88
N GLY A 395 8.00 -30.89 10.19
CA GLY A 395 7.34 -32.01 10.86
C GLY A 395 6.20 -31.49 11.73
N LEU A 396 4.99 -31.97 11.45
CA LEU A 396 3.76 -31.49 12.06
C LEU A 396 3.01 -32.64 12.75
N GLY A 397 2.98 -32.61 14.09
CA GLY A 397 2.02 -33.40 14.85
C GLY A 397 0.60 -32.88 14.66
N THR A 398 -0.37 -33.77 14.57
CA THR A 398 -1.79 -33.45 14.31
C THR A 398 -2.73 -34.29 15.19
N GLY A 399 -4.02 -33.99 15.17
CA GLY A 399 -5.07 -34.76 15.81
C GLY A 399 -5.50 -34.27 17.20
N ALA A 400 -5.23 -33.02 17.59
CA ALA A 400 -5.88 -32.44 18.78
C ALA A 400 -7.36 -32.13 18.54
N LEU A 401 -7.73 -31.82 17.30
CA LEU A 401 -9.10 -31.62 16.81
C LEU A 401 -9.35 -32.51 15.57
N ASP A 402 -10.63 -32.70 15.24
CA ASP A 402 -11.02 -33.36 13.98
C ASP A 402 -10.75 -32.48 12.76
N ASP A 403 -10.87 -31.17 12.92
CA ASP A 403 -10.58 -30.16 11.90
C ASP A 403 -9.47 -29.24 12.40
N GLU A 404 -8.30 -29.36 11.77
CA GLU A 404 -7.06 -28.68 12.13
C GLU A 404 -6.42 -28.02 10.89
N PRO A 405 -7.02 -26.94 10.37
CA PRO A 405 -6.53 -26.34 9.13
C PRO A 405 -5.08 -25.87 9.26
N ILE A 406 -4.24 -26.33 8.34
CA ILE A 406 -2.83 -25.95 8.25
C ILE A 406 -2.43 -25.82 6.79
N TYR A 407 -1.88 -24.65 6.45
CA TYR A 407 -1.45 -24.32 5.10
C TYR A 407 0.07 -24.31 5.01
N VAL A 408 0.65 -25.26 4.27
CA VAL A 408 2.09 -25.37 4.04
C VAL A 408 2.34 -25.06 2.56
N ALA A 409 2.75 -23.83 2.27
CA ALA A 409 2.74 -23.30 0.91
C ALA A 409 4.07 -22.68 0.47
N PHE A 410 4.50 -22.98 -0.76
CA PHE A 410 5.63 -22.33 -1.42
C PHE A 410 6.96 -22.42 -0.65
N ASN A 411 7.13 -23.48 0.14
CA ASN A 411 8.36 -23.70 0.90
C ASN A 411 9.38 -24.43 0.04
N THR A 412 10.66 -24.19 0.33
CA THR A 412 11.77 -24.97 -0.23
C THR A 412 12.45 -25.72 0.91
N VAL A 413 12.42 -27.04 0.87
CA VAL A 413 13.01 -27.92 1.88
C VAL A 413 13.98 -28.86 1.19
N LYS A 414 15.26 -28.81 1.58
CA LYS A 414 16.34 -29.51 0.91
C LYS A 414 17.23 -30.22 1.89
N ASN A 415 17.73 -31.38 1.50
CA ASN A 415 18.82 -32.12 2.13
C ASN A 415 18.56 -32.37 3.62
N GLY A 416 18.13 -33.57 3.97
CA GLY A 416 18.02 -33.90 5.38
C GLY A 416 17.73 -35.36 5.66
N ALA A 417 17.61 -35.66 6.94
CA ALA A 417 17.51 -37.04 7.39
C ALA A 417 16.19 -37.70 6.98
N ASN A 418 15.04 -37.22 7.47
CA ASN A 418 13.73 -37.83 7.24
C ASN A 418 12.98 -37.22 6.07
N PHE A 419 12.06 -36.31 6.34
CA PHE A 419 11.05 -35.92 5.37
C PHE A 419 11.13 -34.42 5.13
N GLY A 420 10.93 -33.99 3.88
CA GLY A 420 10.82 -32.56 3.58
C GLY A 420 9.62 -31.96 4.31
N LEU A 421 8.45 -32.54 4.10
CA LEU A 421 7.21 -32.25 4.81
C LEU A 421 6.62 -33.55 5.37
N PHE A 422 6.22 -33.52 6.64
CA PHE A 422 5.66 -34.67 7.33
C PHE A 422 4.49 -34.28 8.22
N PHE A 423 3.41 -35.03 8.10
CA PHE A 423 2.29 -35.01 9.02
C PHE A 423 2.24 -36.33 9.77
N GLU A 424 2.01 -36.27 11.09
CA GLU A 424 1.76 -37.47 11.91
C GLU A 424 0.69 -37.23 12.97
N PRO A 425 -0.16 -38.24 13.27
CA PRO A 425 -1.10 -38.13 14.36
C PRO A 425 -0.35 -38.28 15.68
N GLN A 426 -0.56 -37.31 16.57
CA GLN A 426 -0.01 -37.26 17.92
C GLN A 426 -1.12 -37.19 18.98
N ALA A 427 -2.38 -37.15 18.54
CA ALA A 427 -3.59 -37.23 19.38
C ALA A 427 -4.74 -37.92 18.61
N GLY A 428 -5.94 -38.00 19.20
CA GLY A 428 -7.02 -38.89 18.75
C GLY A 428 -7.95 -38.35 17.64
N GLY A 429 -7.87 -37.07 17.29
CA GLY A 429 -8.69 -36.43 16.27
C GLY A 429 -8.37 -36.88 14.85
N ALA A 430 -9.31 -36.65 13.92
CA ALA A 430 -9.18 -37.05 12.52
C ALA A 430 -8.14 -36.24 11.71
N ALA A 431 -7.73 -35.06 12.18
CA ALA A 431 -6.77 -34.18 11.51
C ALA A 431 -7.11 -33.84 10.04
N ARG A 432 -8.25 -33.16 9.83
CA ARG A 432 -8.67 -32.65 8.51
C ARG A 432 -8.15 -31.23 8.26
N GLY A 433 -8.17 -30.81 6.99
CA GLY A 433 -7.87 -29.41 6.62
C GLY A 433 -6.41 -29.11 6.32
N ALA A 434 -5.55 -30.13 6.26
CA ALA A 434 -4.14 -29.96 5.88
C ALA A 434 -3.99 -29.75 4.36
N VAL A 435 -3.27 -28.69 3.97
CA VAL A 435 -2.99 -28.33 2.58
C VAL A 435 -1.49 -28.11 2.39
N ALA A 436 -0.90 -28.84 1.45
CA ALA A 436 0.48 -28.72 1.00
C ALA A 436 0.53 -28.28 -0.47
N ILE A 437 0.89 -27.03 -0.75
CA ILE A 437 0.81 -26.46 -2.10
C ILE A 437 2.10 -25.81 -2.58
N GLY A 438 2.52 -26.14 -3.80
CA GLY A 438 3.63 -25.44 -4.47
C GLY A 438 4.98 -25.55 -3.77
N ASN A 439 5.19 -26.58 -2.94
CA ASN A 439 6.45 -26.78 -2.22
C ASN A 439 7.49 -27.48 -3.10
N ILE A 440 8.77 -27.21 -2.84
CA ILE A 440 9.92 -27.93 -3.40
C ILE A 440 10.54 -28.74 -2.27
N LEU A 441 10.52 -30.08 -2.39
CA LEU A 441 10.89 -31.02 -1.34
C LEU A 441 11.95 -32.01 -1.88
N GLU A 442 13.20 -31.85 -1.45
CA GLU A 442 14.36 -32.51 -2.06
C GLU A 442 15.33 -33.13 -1.05
N GLY A 443 15.99 -34.22 -1.47
CA GLY A 443 17.16 -34.75 -0.76
C GLY A 443 16.89 -35.35 0.62
N GLY A 444 15.65 -35.78 0.89
CA GLY A 444 15.27 -36.51 2.10
C GLY A 444 14.97 -37.99 1.86
N TYR A 445 14.58 -38.70 2.92
CA TYR A 445 13.97 -40.03 2.83
C TYR A 445 12.63 -39.99 2.09
N ALA A 446 11.79 -38.99 2.36
CA ALA A 446 10.67 -38.68 1.47
C ALA A 446 10.51 -37.18 1.25
N GLY A 447 10.01 -36.77 0.09
CA GLY A 447 9.65 -35.39 -0.16
C GLY A 447 8.49 -34.98 0.75
N LEU A 448 7.34 -35.64 0.55
CA LEU A 448 6.14 -35.49 1.37
C LEU A 448 5.80 -36.83 2.03
N ALA A 449 5.61 -36.83 3.35
CA ALA A 449 5.16 -37.97 4.11
C ALA A 449 3.81 -37.70 4.78
N ASP A 450 2.84 -38.57 4.54
CA ASP A 450 1.50 -38.50 5.11
C ASP A 450 1.25 -39.71 6.01
N CYS A 451 1.26 -39.45 7.30
CA CYS A 451 0.78 -40.37 8.32
C CYS A 451 -0.52 -39.76 8.89
N GLY A 452 -1.64 -40.40 8.58
CA GLY A 452 -2.89 -40.27 9.34
C GLY A 452 -3.82 -39.14 8.93
N ILE A 453 -3.44 -38.29 7.97
CA ILE A 453 -4.30 -37.17 7.57
C ILE A 453 -5.54 -37.67 6.83
N ASP A 454 -6.67 -37.06 7.16
CA ASP A 454 -7.94 -37.31 6.53
C ASP A 454 -8.26 -36.20 5.53
N GLY A 455 -8.02 -36.45 4.24
CA GLY A 455 -8.25 -35.47 3.19
C GLY A 455 -7.08 -34.52 2.91
N LEU A 456 -5.83 -34.98 3.03
CA LEU A 456 -4.65 -34.16 2.69
C LEU A 456 -4.73 -33.66 1.25
N GLN A 457 -4.61 -32.35 1.05
CA GLN A 457 -4.49 -31.77 -0.29
C GLN A 457 -3.02 -31.47 -0.61
N ALA A 458 -2.39 -32.30 -1.43
CA ALA A 458 -1.03 -32.10 -1.93
C ALA A 458 -1.05 -31.68 -3.40
N ILE A 459 -0.90 -30.38 -3.67
CA ILE A 459 -1.14 -29.78 -4.98
C ILE A 459 0.10 -29.08 -5.53
N SER A 460 0.46 -29.34 -6.78
CA SER A 460 1.54 -28.62 -7.50
C SER A 460 2.90 -28.61 -6.79
N ASN A 461 3.20 -29.63 -5.99
CA ASN A 461 4.49 -29.77 -5.33
C ASN A 461 5.51 -30.44 -6.25
N GLN A 462 6.80 -30.17 -6.01
CA GLN A 462 7.94 -30.83 -6.64
C GLN A 462 8.66 -31.68 -5.61
N MET A 463 8.75 -32.98 -5.86
CA MET A 463 9.33 -33.98 -4.95
C MET A 463 10.38 -34.79 -5.71
N ARG A 464 11.65 -34.42 -5.53
CA ARG A 464 12.75 -34.99 -6.32
C ARG A 464 14.01 -35.26 -5.52
N LEU A 465 14.82 -36.20 -6.01
CA LEU A 465 16.09 -36.59 -5.38
C LEU A 465 15.92 -37.10 -3.94
N ASN A 466 14.73 -37.56 -3.57
CA ASN A 466 14.48 -38.21 -2.29
C ASN A 466 14.64 -39.74 -2.45
N LYS A 467 14.50 -40.51 -1.36
CA LYS A 467 14.28 -41.96 -1.52
C LYS A 467 12.89 -42.24 -2.09
N TYR A 468 11.86 -41.61 -1.52
CA TYR A 468 10.49 -41.66 -2.01
C TYR A 468 9.97 -40.25 -2.31
N GLY A 469 9.17 -40.07 -3.36
CA GLY A 469 8.55 -38.77 -3.61
C GLY A 469 7.46 -38.44 -2.61
N ILE A 470 6.37 -39.21 -2.70
CA ILE A 470 5.25 -39.20 -1.76
C ILE A 470 5.27 -40.51 -0.98
N LEU A 471 5.28 -40.43 0.35
CA LEU A 471 5.26 -41.59 1.25
C LEU A 471 4.01 -41.56 2.13
N ARG A 472 3.11 -42.51 1.95
CA ARG A 472 1.97 -42.71 2.85
C ARG A 472 2.24 -43.92 3.71
N TYR A 473 2.43 -43.73 5.01
CA TYR A 473 2.92 -44.81 5.88
C TYR A 473 2.55 -44.60 7.36
N PRO A 474 2.77 -45.59 8.26
CA PRO A 474 2.34 -45.53 9.66
C PRO A 474 3.11 -44.59 10.61
N GLY A 475 4.01 -43.75 10.10
CA GLY A 475 4.78 -42.80 10.89
C GLY A 475 6.04 -43.37 11.55
N THR A 476 6.85 -42.50 12.14
CA THR A 476 8.16 -42.87 12.75
C THR A 476 8.03 -43.63 14.07
N ASN A 477 6.90 -43.49 14.76
CA ASN A 477 6.60 -44.16 16.03
C ASN A 477 5.74 -45.43 15.88
N ALA A 478 5.51 -45.88 14.64
CA ALA A 478 4.64 -47.01 14.30
C ALA A 478 3.23 -46.96 14.92
N SER A 479 2.75 -45.80 15.34
CA SER A 479 1.46 -45.64 16.02
C SER A 479 0.36 -45.11 15.10
N GLY A 480 0.74 -44.43 14.01
CA GLY A 480 -0.21 -43.90 13.02
C GLY A 480 -0.56 -44.89 11.91
N LYS A 481 -1.16 -44.39 10.83
CA LYS A 481 -1.57 -45.16 9.65
C LYS A 481 -1.40 -44.30 8.40
N PRO A 482 -1.30 -44.87 7.19
CA PRO A 482 -1.34 -44.08 5.97
C PRO A 482 -2.57 -43.16 5.94
N GLY A 483 -2.39 -41.94 5.44
CA GLY A 483 -3.50 -41.02 5.22
C GLY A 483 -4.54 -41.57 4.25
N ARG A 484 -5.75 -40.98 4.30
CA ARG A 484 -6.93 -41.44 3.57
C ARG A 484 -7.66 -40.27 2.94
N ARG A 485 -8.42 -40.54 1.87
CA ARG A 485 -9.21 -39.53 1.14
C ARG A 485 -8.39 -38.34 0.64
N GLY A 486 -7.07 -38.50 0.53
CA GLY A 486 -6.15 -37.47 0.10
C GLY A 486 -6.25 -37.17 -1.39
N GLN A 487 -5.87 -35.95 -1.76
CA GLN A 487 -5.84 -35.46 -3.13
C GLN A 487 -4.41 -35.04 -3.47
N PHE A 488 -3.79 -35.78 -4.37
CA PHE A 488 -2.44 -35.56 -4.87
C PHE A 488 -2.55 -35.12 -6.33
N ILE A 489 -2.56 -33.80 -6.56
CA ILE A 489 -2.94 -33.22 -7.86
C ILE A 489 -1.83 -32.37 -8.46
N GLY A 490 -1.48 -32.61 -9.72
CA GLY A 490 -0.60 -31.72 -10.47
C GLY A 490 0.84 -31.68 -9.96
N ASN A 491 1.29 -32.67 -9.21
CA ASN A 491 2.63 -32.72 -8.63
C ASN A 491 3.66 -33.23 -9.66
N ILE A 492 4.92 -32.84 -9.47
CA ILE A 492 6.08 -33.40 -10.18
C ILE A 492 6.83 -34.28 -9.17
N VAL A 493 6.86 -35.58 -9.44
CA VAL A 493 7.49 -36.60 -8.62
C VAL A 493 8.55 -37.30 -9.46
N GLU A 494 9.80 -36.89 -9.32
CA GLU A 494 10.84 -37.33 -10.25
C GLU A 494 12.19 -37.62 -9.61
N SER A 495 12.97 -38.49 -10.25
CA SER A 495 14.37 -38.73 -9.87
C SER A 495 14.56 -39.13 -8.40
N ASN A 496 13.56 -39.76 -7.79
CA ASN A 496 13.71 -40.36 -6.46
C ASN A 496 14.41 -41.72 -6.59
N THR A 497 15.20 -42.12 -5.60
CA THR A 497 16.08 -43.31 -5.72
C THR A 497 15.32 -44.64 -5.65
N SER A 498 14.10 -44.65 -5.14
CA SER A 498 13.20 -45.80 -5.11
C SER A 498 11.87 -45.44 -5.79
N HIS A 499 10.71 -45.55 -5.13
CA HIS A 499 9.42 -45.28 -5.74
C HIS A 499 9.08 -43.78 -5.83
N GLY A 500 8.29 -43.40 -6.84
CA GLY A 500 7.69 -42.07 -6.91
C GLY A 500 6.65 -41.86 -5.80
N VAL A 501 5.57 -42.63 -5.84
CA VAL A 501 4.55 -42.70 -4.79
C VAL A 501 4.63 -44.06 -4.12
N TYR A 502 4.82 -44.07 -2.80
CA TYR A 502 4.87 -45.29 -2.00
C TYR A 502 3.82 -45.27 -0.91
N SER A 503 2.90 -46.22 -0.98
CA SER A 503 1.86 -46.42 0.03
C SER A 503 2.15 -47.71 0.77
N TYR A 504 2.49 -47.60 2.04
CA TYR A 504 3.07 -48.70 2.81
C TYR A 504 2.33 -48.93 4.13
N MET A 505 2.09 -50.20 4.46
CA MET A 505 1.52 -50.61 5.75
C MET A 505 2.22 -51.87 6.26
N GLN A 506 2.54 -51.93 7.56
CA GLN A 506 3.24 -53.05 8.18
C GLN A 506 2.38 -54.31 8.31
N THR A 507 3.02 -55.48 8.32
CA THR A 507 2.39 -56.76 8.66
C THR A 507 1.71 -56.77 10.04
N ALA A 508 2.23 -56.06 11.04
CA ALA A 508 1.69 -56.09 12.40
C ALA A 508 0.35 -55.34 12.56
N LYS A 509 -0.04 -54.50 11.60
CA LYS A 509 -1.29 -53.71 11.66
C LYS A 509 -2.35 -54.32 10.75
N ASN A 510 -3.51 -54.61 11.31
CA ASN A 510 -4.67 -55.13 10.58
C ASN A 510 -5.82 -54.09 10.51
N ASP A 511 -5.52 -52.82 10.76
CA ASP A 511 -6.51 -51.74 10.70
C ASP A 511 -7.11 -51.63 9.29
N PRO A 512 -8.44 -51.62 9.16
CA PRO A 512 -9.08 -51.32 7.88
C PRO A 512 -8.66 -49.94 7.38
N LEU A 513 -8.09 -49.89 6.18
CA LEU A 513 -7.80 -48.64 5.49
C LEU A 513 -8.98 -48.25 4.62
N ILE A 514 -9.52 -47.06 4.86
CA ILE A 514 -10.63 -46.50 4.07
C ILE A 514 -10.18 -46.22 2.63
N GLY A 515 -8.89 -45.92 2.44
CA GLY A 515 -8.33 -45.51 1.15
C GLY A 515 -9.00 -44.24 0.63
N GLY A 516 -9.47 -44.24 -0.61
CA GLY A 516 -10.24 -43.13 -1.18
C GLY A 516 -9.38 -42.02 -1.78
N ASN A 517 -8.11 -42.30 -2.09
CA ASN A 517 -7.14 -41.28 -2.45
C ASN A 517 -7.11 -41.08 -3.95
N ILE A 518 -6.95 -39.82 -4.35
CA ILE A 518 -6.98 -39.40 -5.76
C ILE A 518 -5.58 -38.91 -6.13
N PHE A 519 -4.97 -39.58 -7.10
CA PHE A 519 -3.75 -39.16 -7.77
C PHE A 519 -4.13 -38.69 -9.16
N SER A 520 -4.16 -37.37 -9.38
CA SER A 520 -4.59 -36.79 -10.65
C SER A 520 -3.60 -35.83 -11.27
N ASN A 521 -3.41 -35.92 -12.58
CA ASN A 521 -2.63 -34.97 -13.38
C ASN A 521 -1.17 -34.80 -12.91
N ASN A 522 -0.59 -35.81 -12.26
CA ASN A 522 0.80 -35.77 -11.79
C ASN A 522 1.77 -36.20 -12.88
N GLN A 523 3.02 -35.73 -12.79
CA GLN A 523 4.15 -36.27 -13.53
C GLN A 523 4.97 -37.15 -12.58
N VAL A 524 4.90 -38.47 -12.75
CA VAL A 524 5.62 -39.45 -11.92
C VAL A 524 6.62 -40.19 -12.78
N ARG A 525 7.87 -39.70 -12.79
CA ARG A 525 8.84 -40.13 -13.79
C ARG A 525 10.27 -40.28 -13.29
N SER A 526 11.04 -41.12 -13.97
CA SER A 526 12.48 -41.24 -13.73
C SER A 526 12.84 -41.64 -12.28
N ASN A 527 11.92 -42.29 -11.55
CA ASN A 527 12.19 -42.81 -10.21
C ASN A 527 12.92 -44.16 -10.32
N GLY A 528 13.76 -44.51 -9.34
CA GLY A 528 14.67 -45.65 -9.39
C GLY A 528 13.99 -47.01 -9.42
N GLU A 529 12.75 -47.09 -8.91
CA GLU A 529 11.92 -48.30 -8.94
C GLU A 529 10.58 -48.04 -9.63
N ASP A 530 9.47 -48.09 -8.90
CA ASP A 530 8.13 -47.95 -9.49
C ASP A 530 7.65 -46.50 -9.50
N GLY A 531 6.78 -46.15 -10.46
CA GLY A 531 6.06 -44.88 -10.42
C GLY A 531 5.15 -44.80 -9.20
N PHE A 532 4.19 -45.72 -9.12
CA PHE A 532 3.32 -45.93 -7.96
C PHE A 532 3.55 -47.34 -7.40
N ASN A 533 3.74 -47.46 -6.09
CA ASN A 533 3.83 -48.73 -5.39
C ASN A 533 2.89 -48.75 -4.17
N PHE A 534 2.05 -49.78 -4.10
CA PHE A 534 1.18 -50.08 -2.98
C PHE A 534 1.63 -51.40 -2.34
N ARG A 535 2.16 -51.32 -1.13
CA ARG A 535 2.67 -52.48 -0.37
C ARG A 535 2.07 -52.49 1.02
N TYR A 536 0.93 -53.16 1.16
CA TYR A 536 0.33 -53.44 2.46
C TYR A 536 0.73 -54.84 2.88
N GLU A 537 1.71 -54.95 3.78
CA GLU A 537 2.35 -56.22 4.13
C GLU A 537 1.47 -57.11 4.99
N ASN A 538 0.45 -56.55 5.65
CA ASN A 538 -0.54 -57.37 6.34
C ASN A 538 -1.54 -57.94 5.30
N PRO A 539 -1.64 -59.27 5.16
CA PRO A 539 -2.50 -59.91 4.15
C PRO A 539 -4.00 -59.79 4.46
N SER A 540 -4.39 -59.13 5.55
CA SER A 540 -5.78 -58.79 5.89
C SER A 540 -6.16 -57.35 5.54
N VAL A 541 -5.17 -56.51 5.17
CA VAL A 541 -5.42 -55.10 4.85
C VAL A 541 -5.63 -54.94 3.34
N GLN A 542 -6.72 -54.28 2.98
CA GLN A 542 -7.12 -54.06 1.59
C GLN A 542 -6.55 -52.76 1.02
N VAL A 543 -6.29 -52.75 -0.29
CA VAL A 543 -6.04 -51.53 -1.07
C VAL A 543 -7.38 -51.11 -1.67
N ALA A 544 -8.06 -50.15 -1.06
CA ALA A 544 -9.45 -49.84 -1.38
C ALA A 544 -9.65 -48.41 -1.93
N ASN A 545 -10.54 -48.24 -2.91
CA ASN A 545 -11.05 -46.94 -3.36
C ASN A 545 -9.97 -45.97 -3.88
N GLU A 546 -8.86 -46.47 -4.43
CA GLU A 546 -7.79 -45.61 -4.95
C GLU A 546 -8.09 -45.20 -6.40
N THR A 547 -7.83 -43.95 -6.74
CA THR A 547 -7.97 -43.42 -8.10
C THR A 547 -6.63 -42.91 -8.61
N ILE A 548 -6.16 -43.46 -9.72
CA ILE A 548 -4.98 -43.00 -10.46
C ILE A 548 -5.47 -42.54 -11.83
N ASP A 549 -5.72 -41.25 -11.98
CA ASP A 549 -6.37 -40.67 -13.17
C ASP A 549 -5.53 -39.59 -13.87
N GLY A 550 -5.44 -39.63 -15.20
CA GLY A 550 -4.86 -38.53 -15.98
C GLY A 550 -3.37 -38.23 -15.73
N ASN A 551 -2.62 -39.16 -15.14
CA ASN A 551 -1.21 -38.97 -14.81
C ASN A 551 -0.28 -39.27 -15.99
N HIS A 552 0.91 -38.68 -15.94
CA HIS A 552 2.05 -39.03 -16.77
C HIS A 552 3.01 -39.92 -15.97
N ILE A 553 3.06 -41.22 -16.28
CA ILE A 553 3.82 -42.22 -15.53
C ILE A 553 4.88 -42.84 -16.44
N SER A 554 6.13 -42.40 -16.29
CA SER A 554 7.12 -42.73 -17.31
C SER A 554 8.54 -42.89 -16.84
N GLU A 555 9.31 -43.72 -17.54
CA GLU A 555 10.75 -43.82 -17.31
C GLU A 555 11.14 -44.21 -15.89
N ASN A 556 10.23 -44.82 -15.14
CA ASN A 556 10.56 -45.37 -13.83
C ASN A 556 11.37 -46.67 -14.00
N GLY A 557 12.20 -46.98 -13.01
CA GLY A 557 13.17 -48.07 -13.08
C GLY A 557 12.58 -49.46 -13.21
N ARG A 558 11.34 -49.68 -12.74
CA ARG A 558 10.63 -50.96 -12.83
C ARG A 558 9.20 -50.80 -13.37
N HIS A 559 8.17 -50.75 -12.54
CA HIS A 559 6.78 -50.67 -13.03
C HIS A 559 6.28 -49.22 -13.13
N GLY A 560 5.28 -48.99 -13.98
CA GLY A 560 4.51 -47.73 -13.93
C GLY A 560 3.66 -47.68 -12.66
N VAL A 561 2.72 -48.62 -12.54
CA VAL A 561 1.90 -48.84 -11.35
C VAL A 561 2.10 -50.26 -10.86
N HIS A 562 2.39 -50.41 -9.57
CA HIS A 562 2.62 -51.70 -8.92
C HIS A 562 1.79 -51.85 -7.65
N ILE A 563 0.96 -52.88 -7.62
CA ILE A 563 0.29 -53.31 -6.39
C ILE A 563 1.04 -54.56 -5.92
N GLU A 564 1.97 -54.34 -5.00
CA GLU A 564 2.94 -55.32 -4.53
C GLU A 564 2.34 -56.29 -3.52
N SER A 565 1.55 -55.78 -2.57
CA SER A 565 0.95 -56.61 -1.53
C SER A 565 -0.32 -56.00 -0.94
N GLY A 566 -1.20 -56.88 -0.47
CA GLY A 566 -2.46 -56.56 0.19
C GLY A 566 -3.39 -57.78 0.18
N ALA A 567 -4.47 -57.72 0.95
CA ALA A 567 -5.50 -58.76 0.98
C ALA A 567 -6.29 -58.84 -0.34
N LEU A 568 -6.63 -57.66 -0.86
CA LEU A 568 -7.51 -57.44 -2.00
C LEU A 568 -7.30 -56.01 -2.50
N VAL A 569 -7.33 -55.81 -3.81
CA VAL A 569 -7.58 -54.50 -4.41
C VAL A 569 -9.08 -54.38 -4.65
N LEU A 570 -9.72 -53.41 -4.02
CA LEU A 570 -11.16 -53.21 -4.08
C LEU A 570 -11.47 -51.83 -4.64
N ASN A 571 -12.29 -51.77 -5.70
CA ASN A 571 -12.79 -50.50 -6.22
C ASN A 571 -11.68 -49.50 -6.57
N MET A 572 -10.62 -49.97 -7.24
CA MET A 572 -9.52 -49.12 -7.73
C MET A 572 -9.72 -48.78 -9.20
N ASP A 573 -9.53 -47.51 -9.54
CA ASP A 573 -9.57 -47.00 -10.90
C ASP A 573 -8.19 -46.53 -11.36
N ILE A 574 -7.68 -47.14 -12.42
CA ILE A 574 -6.47 -46.69 -13.13
C ILE A 574 -6.92 -46.24 -14.52
N SER A 575 -7.18 -44.95 -14.67
CA SER A 575 -7.85 -44.43 -15.87
C SER A 575 -7.18 -43.21 -16.50
N ASN A 576 -7.37 -43.03 -17.80
CA ASN A 576 -6.90 -41.86 -18.56
C ASN A 576 -5.38 -41.56 -18.52
N ASN A 577 -4.55 -42.40 -17.91
CA ASN A 577 -3.14 -42.15 -17.73
C ASN A 577 -2.38 -42.32 -19.04
N LYS A 578 -1.24 -41.63 -19.15
CA LYS A 578 -0.21 -41.94 -20.13
C LYS A 578 0.90 -42.68 -19.40
N ILE A 579 1.12 -43.95 -19.73
CA ILE A 579 2.09 -44.83 -19.09
C ILE A 579 3.10 -45.28 -20.14
N TRP A 580 4.36 -44.87 -20.03
CA TRP A 580 5.34 -45.19 -21.07
C TRP A 580 6.78 -45.36 -20.63
N ASN A 581 7.51 -46.20 -21.36
CA ASN A 581 8.96 -46.35 -21.23
C ASN A 581 9.43 -46.69 -19.80
N ASN A 582 8.61 -47.34 -18.97
CA ASN A 582 9.04 -47.83 -17.66
C ASN A 582 9.91 -49.10 -17.80
N GLY A 583 10.59 -49.51 -16.73
CA GLY A 583 11.52 -50.63 -16.75
C GLY A 583 12.96 -50.22 -17.07
N LYS A 584 13.35 -48.99 -16.72
CA LYS A 584 14.66 -48.42 -17.10
C LYS A 584 15.86 -49.04 -16.39
N VAL A 585 15.65 -49.66 -15.22
CA VAL A 585 16.70 -50.24 -14.38
C VAL A 585 16.60 -51.75 -14.41
N VAL A 586 15.39 -52.28 -14.24
CA VAL A 586 15.08 -53.72 -14.34
C VAL A 586 13.82 -53.90 -15.18
N ALA A 587 13.65 -55.10 -15.74
CA ALA A 587 12.44 -55.42 -16.50
C ALA A 587 11.18 -55.14 -15.68
N GLY A 588 10.26 -54.38 -16.26
CA GLY A 588 9.04 -53.96 -15.57
C GLY A 588 7.87 -53.76 -16.53
N ASN A 589 6.68 -53.63 -15.98
CA ASN A 589 5.40 -53.59 -16.69
C ASN A 589 4.79 -52.20 -16.57
N ALA A 590 3.88 -51.85 -17.48
CA ALA A 590 3.12 -50.61 -17.30
C ALA A 590 2.26 -50.68 -16.03
N ILE A 591 1.44 -51.72 -15.90
CA ILE A 591 0.65 -52.00 -14.69
C ILE A 591 0.94 -53.43 -14.24
N HIS A 592 1.28 -53.60 -12.96
CA HIS A 592 1.57 -54.89 -12.37
C HIS A 592 0.82 -55.09 -11.05
N SER A 593 0.25 -56.28 -10.86
CA SER A 593 -0.28 -56.71 -9.57
C SER A 593 -0.14 -58.21 -9.39
N VAL A 594 0.15 -58.62 -8.15
CA VAL A 594 0.04 -60.02 -7.70
C VAL A 594 -1.15 -60.24 -6.76
N VAL A 595 -1.86 -59.15 -6.43
CA VAL A 595 -2.96 -59.13 -5.46
C VAL A 595 -4.28 -59.35 -6.19
N PRO A 596 -5.23 -60.15 -5.65
CA PRO A 596 -6.56 -60.25 -6.23
C PRO A 596 -7.24 -58.89 -6.39
N MET A 597 -8.03 -58.71 -7.43
CA MET A 597 -8.73 -57.45 -7.73
C MET A 597 -10.24 -57.68 -7.85
N THR A 598 -11.04 -56.81 -7.25
CA THR A 598 -12.50 -56.86 -7.30
C THR A 598 -13.10 -55.48 -7.55
N MET A 599 -14.05 -55.40 -8.49
CA MET A 599 -14.74 -54.15 -8.85
C MET A 599 -13.76 -53.04 -9.29
N CYS A 600 -12.68 -53.38 -9.98
CA CYS A 600 -11.65 -52.43 -10.40
C CYS A 600 -11.77 -52.10 -11.89
N SER A 601 -11.24 -50.94 -12.29
CA SER A 601 -11.14 -50.56 -13.70
C SER A 601 -9.72 -50.15 -14.11
N ILE A 602 -9.30 -50.59 -15.30
CA ILE A 602 -8.07 -50.18 -15.97
C ILE A 602 -8.46 -49.73 -17.38
N THR A 603 -8.80 -48.46 -17.54
CA THR A 603 -9.49 -47.98 -18.74
C THR A 603 -8.93 -46.69 -19.33
N LEU A 604 -9.09 -46.48 -20.64
CA LEU A 604 -8.74 -45.23 -21.32
C LEU A 604 -7.25 -44.80 -21.18
N ASN A 605 -6.37 -45.74 -20.83
CA ASN A 605 -4.94 -45.48 -20.68
C ASN A 605 -4.22 -45.53 -22.02
N LYS A 606 -3.14 -44.75 -22.14
CA LYS A 606 -2.22 -44.75 -23.27
C LYS A 606 -0.95 -45.44 -22.81
N ILE A 607 -0.83 -46.73 -23.10
CA ILE A 607 0.22 -47.62 -22.58
C ILE A 607 1.21 -47.95 -23.71
N ARG A 608 2.41 -47.37 -23.65
CA ARG A 608 3.33 -47.41 -24.80
C ARG A 608 4.78 -47.65 -24.41
N ASP A 609 5.53 -48.31 -25.28
CA ASP A 609 6.98 -48.18 -25.29
C ASP A 609 7.42 -47.64 -26.65
N THR A 610 7.88 -46.40 -26.64
CA THR A 610 8.22 -45.65 -27.85
C THR A 610 9.72 -45.72 -28.18
N GLN A 611 10.50 -46.50 -27.45
CA GLN A 611 11.94 -46.61 -27.63
C GLN A 611 12.28 -47.67 -28.69
N SER A 612 13.49 -47.62 -29.25
CA SER A 612 14.01 -48.67 -30.13
C SER A 612 14.25 -49.98 -29.36
N THR A 613 14.94 -49.87 -28.22
CA THR A 613 15.10 -50.97 -27.25
C THR A 613 13.96 -50.89 -26.24
N LYS A 614 13.11 -51.93 -26.25
CA LYS A 614 11.94 -51.99 -25.38
C LYS A 614 12.38 -52.31 -23.95
N THR A 615 11.84 -51.54 -23.00
CA THR A 615 12.11 -51.66 -21.56
C THR A 615 10.83 -52.05 -20.81
N GLN A 616 9.68 -51.50 -21.25
CA GLN A 616 8.38 -51.82 -20.68
C GLN A 616 7.86 -53.13 -21.30
N GLN A 617 7.54 -54.10 -20.45
CA GLN A 617 7.25 -55.49 -20.82
C GLN A 617 5.79 -55.68 -21.25
N PHE A 618 4.91 -56.00 -20.30
CA PHE A 618 3.47 -56.13 -20.54
C PHE A 618 2.74 -54.80 -20.35
N THR A 619 1.60 -54.68 -21.02
CA THR A 619 0.70 -53.54 -20.87
C THR A 619 0.01 -53.60 -19.50
N VAL A 620 -0.57 -54.76 -19.19
CA VAL A 620 -1.12 -55.12 -17.89
C VAL A 620 -0.65 -56.54 -17.57
N ASN A 621 -0.04 -56.73 -16.40
CA ASN A 621 0.43 -58.03 -15.90
C ASN A 621 -0.14 -58.30 -14.51
N ILE A 622 -1.20 -59.11 -14.44
CA ILE A 622 -1.90 -59.41 -13.19
C ILE A 622 -1.98 -60.93 -12.97
N SER A 623 -1.45 -61.39 -11.83
CA SER A 623 -1.50 -62.80 -11.46
C SER A 623 -2.53 -63.13 -10.36
N GLY A 624 -3.07 -62.11 -9.68
CA GLY A 624 -4.16 -62.28 -8.72
C GLY A 624 -5.50 -62.60 -9.40
N ASP A 625 -6.41 -63.23 -8.68
CA ASP A 625 -7.77 -63.50 -9.17
C ASP A 625 -8.51 -62.18 -9.45
N LEU A 626 -9.28 -62.16 -10.54
CA LEU A 626 -10.02 -60.99 -11.02
C LEU A 626 -11.53 -61.28 -10.96
N THR A 627 -12.26 -60.42 -10.26
CA THR A 627 -13.73 -60.50 -10.17
C THR A 627 -14.37 -59.15 -10.47
N ASP A 628 -15.24 -59.07 -11.48
CA ASP A 628 -15.88 -57.80 -11.88
C ASP A 628 -14.85 -56.70 -12.22
N VAL A 629 -13.85 -57.05 -13.03
CA VAL A 629 -12.76 -56.13 -13.42
C VAL A 629 -12.88 -55.76 -14.89
N ASP A 630 -12.84 -54.46 -15.19
CA ASP A 630 -12.83 -53.95 -16.56
C ASP A 630 -11.44 -53.48 -16.99
N ILE A 631 -10.89 -54.08 -18.04
CA ILE A 631 -9.60 -53.72 -18.65
C ILE A 631 -9.86 -53.35 -20.11
N SER A 632 -10.52 -52.22 -20.35
CA SER A 632 -11.04 -51.87 -21.68
C SER A 632 -10.61 -50.49 -22.17
N PHE A 633 -10.69 -50.27 -23.48
CA PHE A 633 -10.44 -48.98 -24.13
C PHE A 633 -9.03 -48.41 -23.92
N ASN A 634 -8.04 -49.27 -23.67
CA ASN A 634 -6.65 -48.84 -23.59
C ASN A 634 -6.01 -48.82 -25.00
N HIS A 635 -5.02 -47.95 -25.18
CA HIS A 635 -4.19 -47.93 -26.38
C HIS A 635 -2.81 -48.50 -26.04
N CYS A 636 -2.55 -49.73 -26.48
CA CYS A 636 -1.46 -50.60 -26.06
C CYS A 636 -0.47 -50.86 -27.21
N VAL A 637 0.65 -50.13 -27.25
CA VAL A 637 1.55 -50.18 -28.42
C VAL A 637 3.03 -50.26 -28.05
N GLY A 638 3.73 -51.19 -28.69
CA GLY A 638 5.19 -51.20 -28.77
C GLY A 638 5.92 -51.70 -27.53
N ASN A 639 5.22 -52.17 -26.50
CA ASN A 639 5.83 -52.82 -25.33
C ASN A 639 6.56 -54.13 -25.75
N ALA A 640 7.45 -54.67 -24.92
CA ALA A 640 8.29 -55.81 -25.33
C ALA A 640 7.46 -57.08 -25.62
N GLN A 641 6.49 -57.41 -24.76
CA GLN A 641 5.53 -58.48 -25.01
C GLN A 641 4.22 -57.95 -25.61
N ASN A 642 3.91 -56.67 -25.35
CA ASN A 642 2.71 -55.96 -25.85
C ASN A 642 1.45 -56.83 -25.81
N SER A 643 1.07 -57.30 -24.63
CA SER A 643 -0.16 -58.07 -24.41
C SER A 643 -0.70 -57.84 -23.00
N LEU A 644 -1.92 -58.33 -22.75
CA LEU A 644 -2.46 -58.52 -21.39
C LEU A 644 -1.99 -59.88 -20.87
N ASN A 645 -1.27 -59.91 -19.76
CA ASN A 645 -0.89 -61.16 -19.08
C ASN A 645 -1.74 -61.32 -17.81
N LEU A 646 -2.82 -62.09 -17.92
CA LEU A 646 -3.80 -62.30 -16.86
C LEU A 646 -3.84 -63.80 -16.49
N THR A 647 -3.15 -64.20 -15.42
CA THR A 647 -2.97 -65.62 -15.08
C THR A 647 -3.83 -66.11 -13.92
N GLY A 648 -4.41 -65.20 -13.13
CA GLY A 648 -5.37 -65.54 -12.07
C GLY A 648 -6.72 -65.97 -12.64
N THR A 649 -7.60 -66.48 -11.78
CA THR A 649 -8.97 -66.84 -12.15
C THR A 649 -9.74 -65.60 -12.57
N GLN A 650 -10.40 -65.65 -13.73
CA GLN A 650 -11.15 -64.52 -14.28
C GLN A 650 -12.66 -64.75 -14.16
N THR A 651 -13.34 -63.95 -13.35
CA THR A 651 -14.79 -64.01 -13.14
C THR A 651 -15.42 -62.67 -13.57
N ARG A 652 -16.20 -62.67 -14.66
CA ARG A 652 -16.85 -61.46 -15.20
C ARG A 652 -15.84 -60.33 -15.48
N VAL A 653 -14.73 -60.68 -16.13
CA VAL A 653 -13.68 -59.75 -16.56
C VAL A 653 -13.95 -59.33 -18.00
N THR A 654 -13.85 -58.03 -18.28
CA THR A 654 -13.98 -57.48 -19.64
C THR A 654 -12.64 -56.94 -20.13
N THR A 655 -12.31 -57.20 -21.40
CA THR A 655 -11.03 -56.81 -22.03
C THR A 655 -11.24 -56.10 -23.38
N ASN A 656 -12.35 -55.40 -23.54
CA ASN A 656 -12.83 -54.93 -24.83
C ASN A 656 -12.02 -53.71 -25.34
N PHE A 657 -11.75 -53.67 -26.64
CA PHE A 657 -11.18 -52.51 -27.34
C PHE A 657 -9.82 -52.03 -26.81
N ASN A 658 -8.87 -52.94 -26.55
CA ASN A 658 -7.48 -52.60 -26.27
C ASN A 658 -6.67 -52.48 -27.57
N ALA A 659 -6.75 -51.34 -28.25
CA ALA A 659 -6.14 -51.18 -29.57
C ALA A 659 -4.61 -51.38 -29.54
N GLY A 660 -4.12 -52.21 -30.46
CA GLY A 660 -2.69 -52.54 -30.61
C GLY A 660 -2.27 -53.89 -30.02
N ILE A 661 -3.18 -54.62 -29.38
CA ILE A 661 -3.00 -56.00 -28.87
C ILE A 661 -4.17 -56.90 -29.19
#